data_AF-A0A950LFB7-F1
#
_entry.id   AF-A0A950LFB7-F1
#
_cell.length_a   1.000
_cell.length_b   1.000
_cell.length_c   1.000
_cell.angle_alpha   90.00
_cell.angle_beta   90.00
_cell.angle_gamma   90.00
#
_symmetry.space_group_name_H-M   'P 1'
#
loop_
_entity.id
_entity.type
_entity.pdbx_description
1 polymer ?
#
loop_
_entity_poly.entity_id
_entity_poly.type
_entity_poly.pdbx_seq_one_letter_code
_entity_poly.pdbx_strand_id
1 'polypeptide(L)'
;MPEGPVSPLVGPPSVNLTRTAPFRPWAALELKPVALALVNTGTEPVRLIGSGCDPLIDKESGWVTDCVLVLDPADTVIPPSGTSRVTLRGKLPAGPRGYASMLRLRIEGGGGLTIPLTVAVRANPLRGLLCTLLGLVVAALISMLQTESDLHTRRANLLQAHADAEDWRRRNPIPSTLAANWDAYDAAAQAAQRFLSQPRPPSVVDWRVSMAEDRERLAEDELKAIRDKMKDAAPGAAEVSELDAAWKALRSRLGDLEARPESLPGAAADNLAGRLEAFLGAFRAGLVTIPGRELAAEIGTQVTLTDLVLDAGQREAARQRALEVRVWLERAARDLDQRLTTLANFENLARSLLLEDAALRERLADPAIPADDRRAITAVLDAAATEIGPGMALPSLAGSYARVLTGGTDFLRVQSKVLVAQVQEAVARASAETSDASVSAVMATDPPTPHDPPEQRAAWAGRVFAAWRGLVDGVPDAARRQDFDRRLDAIEALRAKGDLKAISAPYKEFLQAWTDYGLRRIQDAAHGTEAAFCRNFGADLRRTLTETEANMRLITESPGRRDWEAAIDRIRRHANSVPDETCLDVNVQRKADSFAVEQKAGSPLFDLRAEANSIARDVFTAALNATPLPGASRLDAAERSGVPQAIVLARQLLSSPRSLTLATEPSVLRTGQAVRFDVSNLDPAWGPGVLVAINYGDRTVPEQRSAEEVRKMGFVHRYDAPLPTTVKIAAATGFQPQTLEASDQVLGTGSLSIKVEDAPWRPARALADTFINARFALAVAVALLVYVWQFQEKRPDFGRRGLDYVMAFALGFAVQAAATNL
;
A
#
# COMPACT_ATOMS: atom_id res chain seq x y z
N MET A 1 -83.65 -56.67 -34.51
CA MET A 1 -84.17 -55.52 -35.30
C MET A 1 -84.84 -56.10 -36.53
N PRO A 2 -86.07 -55.68 -36.90
CA PRO A 2 -86.64 -56.02 -38.19
C PRO A 2 -85.72 -55.46 -39.29
N GLU A 3 -85.38 -56.29 -40.28
CA GLU A 3 -84.59 -55.89 -41.45
C GLU A 3 -85.33 -54.76 -42.18
N GLY A 4 -84.81 -53.55 -42.09
CA GLY A 4 -85.32 -52.43 -42.89
C GLY A 4 -85.19 -52.74 -44.37
N PRO A 5 -85.99 -52.09 -45.24
CA PRO A 5 -85.94 -52.33 -46.69
C PRO A 5 -84.50 -52.18 -47.21
N VAL A 6 -84.01 -53.21 -47.91
CA VAL A 6 -82.65 -53.25 -48.49
C VAL A 6 -82.49 -52.06 -49.45
N SER A 7 -81.57 -51.16 -49.14
CA SER A 7 -81.34 -49.96 -49.95
C SER A 7 -80.80 -50.34 -51.34
N PRO A 8 -81.34 -49.78 -52.44
CA PRO A 8 -80.81 -50.02 -53.79
C PRO A 8 -79.48 -49.30 -54.06
N LEU A 9 -78.92 -48.58 -53.08
CA LEU A 9 -77.67 -47.84 -53.16
C LEU A 9 -76.55 -48.57 -52.42
N VAL A 10 -75.44 -48.83 -53.11
CA VAL A 10 -74.23 -49.41 -52.53
C VAL A 10 -73.12 -48.35 -52.54
N GLY A 11 -72.49 -48.15 -51.39
CA GLY A 11 -71.32 -47.30 -51.21
C GLY A 11 -70.14 -48.09 -50.63
N PRO A 12 -69.01 -47.41 -50.33
CA PRO A 12 -67.89 -48.06 -49.66
C PRO A 12 -68.34 -48.62 -48.30
N PRO A 13 -67.82 -49.79 -47.88
CA PRO A 13 -68.23 -50.44 -46.63
C PRO A 13 -67.83 -49.64 -45.38
N SER A 14 -66.80 -48.80 -45.49
CA SER A 14 -66.42 -47.79 -44.48
C SER A 14 -65.55 -46.71 -45.12
N VAL A 15 -65.46 -45.56 -44.45
CA VAL A 15 -64.53 -44.48 -44.82
C VAL A 15 -63.53 -44.29 -43.67
N ASN A 16 -62.23 -44.36 -43.97
CA ASN A 16 -61.17 -44.20 -42.98
C ASN A 16 -60.31 -42.99 -43.34
N LEU A 17 -60.30 -41.98 -42.48
CA LEU A 17 -59.51 -40.76 -42.66
C LEU A 17 -58.39 -40.71 -41.64
N THR A 18 -57.17 -40.41 -42.07
CA THR A 18 -56.04 -40.16 -41.17
C THR A 18 -55.50 -38.75 -41.38
N ARG A 19 -55.29 -38.02 -40.29
CA ARG A 19 -54.71 -36.67 -40.28
C ARG A 19 -53.70 -36.52 -39.14
N THR A 20 -52.82 -35.53 -39.24
CA THR A 20 -51.87 -35.20 -38.17
C THR A 20 -52.32 -33.90 -37.50
N ALA A 21 -52.34 -33.89 -36.17
CA ALA A 21 -52.70 -32.71 -35.38
C ALA A 21 -51.75 -31.53 -35.67
N PRO A 22 -52.26 -30.28 -35.74
CA PRO A 22 -51.43 -29.10 -35.85
C PRO A 22 -50.72 -28.82 -34.50
N PHE A 23 -49.69 -27.96 -34.51
CA PHE A 23 -48.95 -27.61 -33.28
C PHE A 23 -49.85 -26.88 -32.26
N ARG A 24 -50.83 -26.10 -32.72
CA ARG A 24 -51.79 -25.38 -31.88
C ARG A 24 -53.05 -26.24 -31.66
N PRO A 25 -53.34 -26.71 -30.43
CA PRO A 25 -54.40 -27.69 -30.16
C PRO A 25 -55.83 -27.14 -30.32
N TRP A 26 -55.99 -25.83 -30.47
CA TRP A 26 -57.27 -25.14 -30.58
C TRP A 26 -57.69 -24.82 -32.02
N ALA A 27 -56.87 -25.12 -33.02
CA ALA A 27 -57.18 -24.87 -34.43
C ALA A 27 -57.87 -26.09 -35.06
N ALA A 28 -59.13 -25.97 -35.48
CA ALA A 28 -59.83 -27.04 -36.19
C ALA A 28 -59.10 -27.42 -37.50
N LEU A 29 -59.03 -28.72 -37.80
CA LEU A 29 -58.37 -29.25 -38.98
C LEU A 29 -59.32 -29.22 -40.18
N GLU A 30 -59.01 -28.48 -41.23
CA GLU A 30 -59.82 -28.53 -42.44
C GLU A 30 -59.65 -29.84 -43.19
N LEU A 31 -60.77 -30.51 -43.47
CA LEU A 31 -60.78 -31.73 -44.24
C LEU A 31 -60.76 -31.38 -45.74
N LYS A 32 -59.65 -31.70 -46.41
CA LYS A 32 -59.61 -31.72 -47.88
C LYS A 32 -60.75 -32.60 -48.40
N PRO A 33 -61.55 -32.14 -49.39
CA PRO A 33 -62.72 -32.88 -49.87
C PRO A 33 -62.39 -34.33 -50.26
N VAL A 34 -63.17 -35.28 -49.75
CA VAL A 34 -63.02 -36.71 -50.03
C VAL A 34 -64.22 -37.18 -50.82
N ALA A 35 -64.02 -37.60 -52.07
CA ALA A 35 -65.08 -38.13 -52.92
C ALA A 35 -65.38 -39.59 -52.58
N LEU A 36 -66.65 -39.91 -52.37
CA LEU A 36 -67.19 -41.24 -52.12
C LEU A 36 -68.02 -41.65 -53.33
N ALA A 37 -67.74 -42.83 -53.89
CA ALA A 37 -68.50 -43.36 -55.02
C ALA A 37 -69.74 -44.10 -54.50
N LEU A 38 -70.88 -43.82 -55.13
CA LEU A 38 -72.16 -44.48 -54.90
C LEU A 38 -72.62 -45.15 -56.18
N VAL A 39 -73.12 -46.38 -56.08
CA VAL A 39 -73.61 -47.16 -57.22
C VAL A 39 -75.06 -47.54 -56.95
N ASN A 40 -75.96 -47.24 -57.90
CA ASN A 40 -77.34 -47.71 -57.84
C ASN A 40 -77.42 -49.13 -58.42
N THR A 41 -77.65 -50.13 -57.57
CA THR A 41 -77.79 -51.53 -57.96
C THR A 41 -79.25 -51.94 -58.20
N GLY A 42 -80.20 -51.01 -58.05
CA GLY A 42 -81.62 -51.23 -58.32
C GLY A 42 -81.97 -51.09 -59.81
N THR A 43 -83.21 -51.44 -60.14
CA THR A 43 -83.76 -51.39 -61.50
C THR A 43 -84.40 -50.05 -61.87
N GLU A 44 -84.57 -49.14 -60.92
CA GLU A 44 -85.18 -47.80 -61.10
C GLU A 44 -84.21 -46.66 -60.75
N PRO A 45 -84.37 -45.45 -61.33
CA PRO A 45 -83.58 -44.28 -60.95
C PRO A 45 -83.80 -43.89 -59.49
N VAL A 46 -82.70 -43.63 -58.78
CA VAL A 46 -82.70 -43.30 -57.34
C VAL A 46 -82.34 -41.83 -57.18
N ARG A 47 -83.23 -41.03 -56.58
CA ARG A 47 -82.96 -39.63 -56.25
C ARG A 47 -82.51 -39.46 -54.81
N LEU A 48 -81.37 -38.80 -54.61
CA LEU A 48 -80.86 -38.46 -53.28
C LEU A 48 -81.53 -37.17 -52.77
N ILE A 49 -82.43 -37.29 -51.80
CA ILE A 49 -83.19 -36.16 -51.24
C ILE A 49 -82.52 -35.52 -50.01
N GLY A 50 -81.50 -36.16 -49.46
CA GLY A 50 -80.76 -35.60 -48.34
C GLY A 50 -79.49 -36.37 -48.00
N SER A 51 -78.51 -35.64 -47.53
CA SER A 51 -77.24 -36.14 -47.01
C SER A 51 -76.97 -35.53 -45.64
N GLY A 52 -76.47 -36.34 -44.72
CA GLY A 52 -76.13 -35.91 -43.37
C GLY A 52 -74.95 -36.68 -42.82
N CYS A 53 -74.26 -36.09 -41.87
CA CYS A 53 -73.22 -36.73 -41.08
C CYS A 53 -73.64 -36.62 -39.62
N ASP A 54 -73.67 -37.74 -38.90
CA ASP A 54 -73.85 -37.69 -37.45
C ASP A 54 -72.65 -36.95 -36.83
N PRO A 55 -72.83 -36.25 -35.69
CA PRO A 55 -71.72 -35.53 -35.09
C PRO A 55 -70.61 -36.51 -34.70
N LEU A 56 -69.35 -36.06 -34.80
CA LEU A 56 -68.19 -36.90 -34.53
C LEU A 56 -68.13 -37.24 -33.04
N ILE A 57 -68.10 -38.53 -32.74
CA ILE A 57 -67.99 -39.09 -31.39
C ILE A 57 -66.56 -39.59 -31.18
N ASP A 58 -65.93 -39.18 -30.09
CA ASP A 58 -64.65 -39.75 -29.66
C ASP A 58 -64.82 -41.23 -29.27
N LYS A 59 -64.07 -42.12 -29.92
CA LYS A 59 -64.15 -43.58 -29.70
C LYS A 59 -63.78 -43.99 -28.28
N GLU A 60 -62.92 -43.23 -27.61
CA GLU A 60 -62.45 -43.58 -26.27
C GLU A 60 -63.38 -43.03 -25.18
N SER A 61 -63.84 -41.78 -25.36
CA SER A 61 -64.56 -41.06 -24.30
C SER A 61 -66.08 -40.99 -24.51
N GLY A 62 -66.57 -41.29 -25.72
CA GLY A 62 -67.99 -41.20 -26.08
C GLY A 62 -68.52 -39.77 -26.24
N TRP A 63 -67.66 -38.75 -26.09
CA TRP A 63 -68.07 -37.36 -26.19
C TRP A 63 -68.33 -36.92 -27.63
N VAL A 64 -69.41 -36.18 -27.82
CA VAL A 64 -69.78 -35.56 -29.10
C VAL A 64 -68.98 -34.26 -29.26
N THR A 65 -68.39 -34.07 -30.43
CA THR A 65 -67.55 -32.89 -30.73
C THR A 65 -68.30 -31.86 -31.58
N ASP A 66 -68.00 -30.57 -31.39
CA ASP A 66 -68.61 -29.43 -32.11
C ASP A 66 -68.17 -29.31 -33.59
N CYS A 67 -67.47 -30.32 -34.11
CA CYS A 67 -66.92 -30.31 -35.46
C CYS A 67 -67.96 -30.77 -36.49
N VAL A 68 -68.17 -29.95 -37.52
CA VAL A 68 -69.19 -30.19 -38.55
C VAL A 68 -68.55 -30.80 -39.79
N LEU A 69 -68.98 -32.03 -40.11
CA LEU A 69 -68.74 -32.67 -41.39
C LEU A 69 -69.99 -32.54 -42.24
N VAL A 70 -69.81 -32.10 -43.49
CA VAL A 70 -70.86 -31.88 -44.46
C VAL A 70 -70.62 -32.79 -45.65
N LEU A 71 -71.68 -33.42 -46.12
CA LEU A 71 -71.66 -34.36 -47.22
C LEU A 71 -72.48 -33.77 -48.38
N ASP A 72 -71.83 -33.44 -49.50
CA ASP A 72 -72.45 -32.84 -50.68
C ASP A 72 -72.31 -33.76 -51.90
N PRO A 73 -73.28 -33.88 -52.83
CA PRO A 73 -74.45 -33.02 -53.00
C PRO A 73 -75.76 -33.70 -52.58
N ALA A 74 -76.66 -32.93 -51.96
CA ALA A 74 -78.07 -33.29 -51.90
C ALA A 74 -78.70 -32.90 -53.26
N ASP A 75 -79.52 -33.79 -53.82
CA ASP A 75 -80.26 -33.65 -55.08
C ASP A 75 -79.54 -34.12 -56.37
N THR A 76 -79.23 -35.41 -56.45
CA THR A 76 -78.74 -36.07 -57.68
C THR A 76 -79.58 -37.30 -57.99
N VAL A 77 -80.00 -37.44 -59.24
CA VAL A 77 -80.69 -38.65 -59.75
C VAL A 77 -79.64 -39.61 -60.30
N ILE A 78 -79.58 -40.82 -59.74
CA ILE A 78 -78.64 -41.86 -60.13
C ILE A 78 -79.43 -42.91 -60.94
N PRO A 79 -79.19 -43.03 -62.26
CA PRO A 79 -79.89 -44.01 -63.08
C PRO A 79 -79.54 -45.44 -62.66
N PRO A 80 -80.34 -46.45 -63.05
CA PRO A 80 -80.04 -47.87 -62.78
C PRO A 80 -78.65 -48.24 -63.27
N SER A 81 -77.86 -48.96 -62.46
CA SER A 81 -76.44 -49.28 -62.71
C SER A 81 -75.50 -48.08 -62.88
N GLY A 82 -75.99 -46.85 -62.65
CA GLY A 82 -75.20 -45.62 -62.70
C GLY A 82 -74.39 -45.38 -61.43
N THR A 83 -73.32 -44.59 -61.57
CA THR A 83 -72.47 -44.19 -60.45
C THR A 83 -72.50 -42.68 -60.23
N SER A 84 -72.60 -42.23 -58.98
CA SER A 84 -72.47 -40.83 -58.59
C SER A 84 -71.37 -40.65 -57.55
N ARG A 85 -70.91 -39.41 -57.36
CA ARG A 85 -69.89 -39.05 -56.37
C ARG A 85 -70.45 -38.06 -55.37
N VAL A 86 -70.22 -38.36 -54.10
CA VAL A 86 -70.57 -37.49 -52.98
C VAL A 86 -69.29 -37.11 -52.24
N THR A 87 -69.03 -35.83 -52.09
CA THR A 87 -67.87 -35.27 -51.42
C THR A 87 -68.14 -34.98 -49.95
N LEU A 88 -67.32 -35.57 -49.08
CA LEU A 88 -67.24 -35.24 -47.66
C LEU A 88 -66.25 -34.09 -47.46
N ARG A 89 -66.70 -33.00 -46.85
CA ARG A 89 -65.90 -31.82 -46.50
C ARG A 89 -66.28 -31.30 -45.10
N GLY A 90 -65.50 -30.38 -44.55
CA GLY A 90 -65.79 -29.78 -43.25
C GLY A 90 -64.57 -29.69 -42.36
N LYS A 91 -64.79 -29.59 -41.05
CA LYS A 91 -63.72 -29.44 -40.05
C LYS A 91 -63.67 -30.65 -39.14
N LEU A 92 -62.45 -31.07 -38.82
CA LEU A 92 -62.15 -32.14 -37.89
C LEU A 92 -61.56 -31.56 -36.59
N PRO A 93 -61.74 -32.25 -35.45
CA PRO A 93 -61.11 -31.85 -34.20
C PRO A 93 -59.58 -31.94 -34.31
N ALA A 94 -58.88 -30.98 -33.72
CA ALA A 94 -57.41 -30.92 -33.74
C ALA A 94 -56.76 -31.93 -32.78
N GLY A 95 -57.52 -32.42 -31.79
CA GLY A 95 -57.03 -33.32 -30.76
C GLY A 95 -56.67 -34.70 -31.32
N PRO A 96 -55.50 -35.27 -30.98
CA PRO A 96 -55.05 -36.53 -31.57
C PRO A 96 -55.83 -37.72 -30.98
N ARG A 97 -56.97 -38.12 -31.55
CA ARG A 97 -57.79 -39.26 -31.09
C ARG A 97 -58.39 -40.01 -32.27
N GLY A 98 -59.01 -41.16 -31.98
CA GLY A 98 -59.89 -41.85 -32.91
C GLY A 98 -61.33 -41.36 -32.75
N TYR A 99 -61.94 -40.91 -33.83
CA TYR A 99 -63.34 -40.48 -33.85
C TYR A 99 -64.14 -41.42 -34.75
N ALA A 100 -65.41 -41.61 -34.41
CA ALA A 100 -66.38 -42.36 -35.19
C ALA A 100 -67.59 -41.48 -35.51
N SER A 101 -68.15 -41.66 -36.69
CA SER A 101 -69.41 -41.06 -37.10
C SER A 101 -70.09 -41.98 -38.13
N MET A 102 -71.34 -41.70 -38.47
CA MET A 102 -72.09 -42.36 -39.51
C MET A 102 -72.51 -41.34 -40.56
N LEU A 103 -72.17 -41.61 -41.83
CA LEU A 103 -72.66 -40.86 -42.98
C LEU A 103 -74.01 -41.44 -43.37
N ARG A 104 -75.04 -40.60 -43.46
CA ARG A 104 -76.41 -41.02 -43.80
C ARG A 104 -76.86 -40.36 -45.09
N LEU A 105 -77.27 -41.19 -46.04
CA LEU A 105 -77.85 -40.77 -47.31
C LEU A 105 -79.31 -41.22 -47.37
N ARG A 106 -80.22 -40.28 -47.66
CA ARG A 106 -81.67 -40.50 -47.75
C ARG A 106 -82.13 -40.46 -49.21
N ILE A 107 -82.99 -41.40 -49.57
CA ILE A 107 -83.46 -41.62 -50.93
C ILE A 107 -84.97 -41.33 -51.00
N GLU A 108 -85.44 -40.79 -52.12
CA GLU A 108 -86.86 -40.62 -52.43
C GLU A 108 -87.55 -42.00 -52.57
N GLY A 109 -88.66 -42.23 -51.86
CA GLY A 109 -89.40 -43.51 -51.90
C GLY A 109 -89.18 -44.45 -50.71
N GLY A 110 -88.28 -44.10 -49.78
CA GLY A 110 -88.04 -44.86 -48.54
C GLY A 110 -86.85 -45.82 -48.64
N GLY A 111 -86.02 -45.85 -47.59
CA GLY A 111 -84.72 -46.51 -47.57
C GLY A 111 -83.55 -45.51 -47.52
N GLY A 112 -82.42 -45.93 -46.97
CA GLY A 112 -81.23 -45.08 -46.85
C GLY A 112 -79.95 -45.88 -46.70
N LEU A 113 -78.84 -45.29 -47.14
CA LEU A 113 -77.52 -45.88 -47.02
C LEU A 113 -76.79 -45.23 -45.85
N THR A 114 -76.30 -46.08 -44.92
CA THR A 114 -75.46 -45.63 -43.80
C THR A 114 -74.05 -46.18 -44.00
N ILE A 115 -73.06 -45.28 -44.03
CA ILE A 115 -71.65 -45.65 -44.19
C ILE A 115 -70.90 -45.25 -42.91
N PRO A 116 -70.24 -46.18 -42.21
CA PRO A 116 -69.43 -45.85 -41.05
C PRO A 116 -68.19 -45.06 -41.46
N LEU A 117 -67.96 -43.94 -40.76
CA LEU A 117 -66.78 -43.09 -40.90
C LEU A 117 -65.92 -43.22 -39.65
N THR A 118 -64.63 -43.53 -39.84
CA THR A 118 -63.65 -43.43 -38.76
C THR A 118 -62.55 -42.44 -39.12
N VAL A 119 -62.21 -41.57 -38.17
CA VAL A 119 -61.19 -40.54 -38.33
C VAL A 119 -60.12 -40.74 -37.28
N ALA A 120 -58.88 -40.97 -37.69
CA ALA A 120 -57.72 -41.04 -36.80
C ALA A 120 -56.90 -39.77 -36.93
N VAL A 121 -56.90 -38.93 -35.90
CA VAL A 121 -55.99 -37.78 -35.80
C VAL A 121 -54.78 -38.23 -34.99
N ARG A 122 -53.60 -38.29 -35.61
CA ARG A 122 -52.34 -38.67 -34.96
C ARG A 122 -51.66 -37.45 -34.35
N ALA A 123 -50.94 -37.64 -33.25
CA ALA A 123 -50.10 -36.60 -32.67
C ALA A 123 -48.93 -36.27 -33.61
N ASN A 124 -48.52 -35.00 -33.67
CA ASN A 124 -47.37 -34.59 -34.47
C ASN A 124 -46.06 -35.02 -33.77
N PRO A 125 -45.20 -35.84 -34.40
CA PRO A 125 -43.93 -36.28 -33.80
C PRO A 125 -42.97 -35.12 -33.50
N LEU A 126 -43.01 -34.03 -34.27
CA LEU A 126 -42.19 -32.83 -34.02
C LEU A 126 -42.53 -32.18 -32.67
N ARG A 127 -43.78 -32.29 -32.20
CA ARG A 127 -44.19 -31.81 -30.87
C ARG A 127 -43.53 -32.62 -29.77
N GLY A 128 -43.51 -33.94 -29.90
CA GLY A 128 -42.81 -34.82 -28.97
C GLY A 128 -41.31 -34.51 -28.91
N LEU A 129 -40.68 -34.33 -30.08
CA LEU A 129 -39.26 -33.97 -30.18
C LEU A 129 -38.95 -32.62 -29.53
N LEU A 130 -39.70 -31.57 -29.87
CA LEU A 130 -39.49 -30.23 -29.31
C LEU A 130 -39.74 -30.17 -27.79
N CYS A 131 -40.79 -30.85 -27.29
CA CYS A 131 -41.03 -30.94 -25.86
C CYS A 131 -39.93 -31.72 -25.13
N THR A 132 -39.39 -32.77 -25.75
CA THR A 132 -38.26 -33.53 -25.19
C THR A 132 -37.00 -32.69 -25.15
N LEU A 133 -36.69 -31.95 -26.23
CA LEU A 133 -35.56 -31.03 -26.29
C LEU A 133 -35.69 -29.90 -25.26
N LEU A 134 -36.88 -29.31 -25.12
CA LEU A 134 -37.14 -28.30 -24.10
C LEU A 134 -36.98 -28.87 -22.69
N GLY A 135 -37.50 -30.09 -22.45
CA GLY A 135 -37.33 -30.80 -21.18
C GLY A 135 -35.86 -31.06 -20.85
N LEU A 136 -35.05 -31.45 -21.85
CA LEU A 136 -33.60 -31.62 -21.69
C LEU A 136 -32.88 -30.29 -21.39
N VAL A 137 -33.25 -29.20 -22.05
CA VAL A 137 -32.70 -27.86 -21.79
C VAL A 137 -33.04 -27.40 -20.36
N VAL A 138 -34.29 -27.58 -19.93
CA VAL A 138 -34.73 -27.24 -18.57
C VAL A 138 -34.01 -28.11 -17.54
N ALA A 139 -33.90 -29.42 -17.77
CA ALA A 139 -33.16 -30.32 -16.89
C ALA A 139 -31.67 -29.93 -16.78
N ALA A 140 -31.05 -29.56 -17.90
CA ALA A 140 -29.67 -29.05 -17.92
C ALA A 140 -29.53 -27.73 -17.15
N LEU A 141 -30.48 -26.80 -17.27
CA LEU A 141 -30.50 -25.55 -16.52
C LEU A 141 -30.67 -25.78 -15.01
N ILE A 142 -31.58 -26.66 -14.61
CA ILE A 142 -31.80 -27.02 -13.19
C ILE A 142 -30.53 -27.67 -12.61
N SER A 143 -29.92 -28.61 -13.35
CA SER A 143 -28.66 -29.23 -12.94
C SER A 143 -27.52 -28.21 -12.85
N MET A 144 -27.44 -27.26 -13.78
CA MET A 144 -26.47 -26.16 -13.73
C MET A 144 -26.66 -25.28 -12.50
N LEU A 145 -27.89 -24.84 -12.21
CA LEU A 145 -28.20 -24.04 -11.02
C LEU A 145 -27.89 -24.79 -9.71
N GLN A 146 -28.15 -26.10 -9.68
CA GLN A 146 -27.78 -26.95 -8.55
C GLN A 146 -26.27 -27.01 -8.35
N THR A 147 -25.50 -27.28 -9.41
CA THR A 147 -24.03 -27.37 -9.32
C THR A 147 -23.39 -26.06 -8.84
N GLU A 148 -23.89 -24.90 -9.29
CA GLU A 148 -23.37 -23.60 -8.83
C GLU A 148 -23.80 -23.30 -7.39
N SER A 149 -25.02 -23.65 -6.99
CA SER A 149 -25.48 -23.51 -5.59
C SER A 149 -24.64 -24.36 -4.63
N ASP A 150 -24.37 -25.63 -4.98
CA ASP A 150 -23.55 -26.54 -4.20
C ASP A 150 -22.10 -26.02 -4.08
N LEU A 151 -21.56 -25.45 -5.16
CA LEU A 151 -20.22 -24.88 -5.20
C LEU A 151 -20.11 -23.62 -4.32
N HIS A 152 -21.08 -22.73 -4.38
CA HIS A 152 -21.13 -21.55 -3.51
C HIS A 152 -21.33 -21.92 -2.02
N THR A 153 -22.14 -22.93 -1.73
CA THR A 153 -22.33 -23.47 -0.38
C THR A 153 -21.03 -24.06 0.15
N ARG A 154 -20.34 -24.88 -0.65
CA ARG A 154 -19.02 -25.43 -0.29
C ARG A 154 -17.97 -24.35 -0.08
N ARG A 155 -17.95 -23.33 -0.94
CA ARG A 155 -17.06 -22.18 -0.76
C ARG A 155 -17.35 -21.44 0.55
N ALA A 156 -18.62 -21.25 0.90
CA ALA A 156 -19.00 -20.65 2.18
C ALA A 156 -18.54 -21.51 3.36
N ASN A 157 -18.75 -22.83 3.30
CA ASN A 157 -18.31 -23.78 4.34
C ASN A 157 -16.78 -23.79 4.50
N LEU A 158 -16.02 -23.83 3.40
CA LEU A 158 -14.55 -23.78 3.42
C LEU A 158 -14.04 -22.47 4.02
N LEU A 159 -14.63 -21.33 3.65
CA LEU A 159 -14.26 -20.02 4.20
C LEU A 159 -14.60 -19.92 5.69
N GLN A 160 -15.71 -20.52 6.11
CA GLN A 160 -16.08 -20.59 7.52
C GLN A 160 -15.12 -21.51 8.30
N ALA A 161 -14.82 -22.71 7.78
CA ALA A 161 -13.88 -23.64 8.39
C ALA A 161 -12.47 -23.04 8.51
N HIS A 162 -12.03 -22.26 7.51
CA HIS A 162 -10.76 -21.55 7.56
C HIS A 162 -10.76 -20.46 8.63
N ALA A 163 -11.82 -19.65 8.71
CA ALA A 163 -11.98 -18.66 9.78
C ALA A 163 -12.01 -19.32 11.17
N ASP A 164 -12.72 -20.43 11.32
CA ASP A 164 -12.80 -21.21 12.58
C ASP A 164 -11.42 -21.78 12.96
N ALA A 165 -10.62 -22.23 11.98
CA ALA A 165 -9.27 -22.70 12.19
C ALA A 165 -8.31 -21.57 12.59
N GLU A 166 -8.42 -20.38 11.97
CA GLU A 166 -7.65 -19.20 12.39
C GLU A 166 -8.03 -18.77 13.81
N ASP A 167 -9.32 -18.73 14.14
CA ASP A 167 -9.81 -18.43 15.48
C ASP A 167 -9.37 -19.49 16.49
N TRP A 168 -9.28 -20.76 16.08
CA TRP A 168 -8.71 -21.82 16.89
C TRP A 168 -7.20 -21.61 17.10
N ARG A 169 -6.43 -21.32 16.05
CA ARG A 169 -4.99 -21.02 16.12
C ARG A 169 -4.70 -19.83 17.03
N ARG A 170 -5.52 -18.79 17.00
CA ARG A 170 -5.36 -17.63 17.89
C ARG A 170 -5.55 -17.99 19.36
N ARG A 171 -6.49 -18.89 19.64
CA ARG A 171 -6.72 -19.44 21.00
C ARG A 171 -5.69 -20.51 21.37
N ASN A 172 -5.04 -21.13 20.37
CA ASN A 172 -4.12 -22.24 20.50
C ASN A 172 -2.89 -21.98 19.62
N PRO A 173 -1.99 -21.08 20.04
CA PRO A 173 -0.83 -20.68 19.26
C PRO A 173 -0.02 -21.91 18.89
N ILE A 174 0.26 -22.04 17.59
CA ILE A 174 0.89 -23.23 17.03
C ILE A 174 2.39 -23.15 17.36
N PRO A 175 2.97 -24.20 17.97
CA PRO A 175 4.41 -24.28 18.21
C PRO A 175 5.20 -24.08 16.91
N SER A 176 6.36 -23.46 17.00
CA SER A 176 7.31 -23.25 15.91
C SER A 176 7.65 -24.54 15.15
N THR A 177 7.68 -25.69 15.84
CA THR A 177 7.89 -27.02 15.23
C THR A 177 6.76 -27.45 14.29
N LEU A 178 5.58 -26.85 14.40
CA LEU A 178 4.39 -27.13 13.58
C LEU A 178 4.05 -25.95 12.64
N ALA A 179 4.86 -24.90 12.61
CA ALA A 179 4.63 -23.74 11.73
C ALA A 179 4.55 -24.16 10.25
N ALA A 180 5.45 -25.04 9.81
CA ALA A 180 5.42 -25.56 8.44
C ALA A 180 4.14 -26.35 8.11
N ASN A 181 3.58 -27.09 9.08
CA ASN A 181 2.30 -27.77 8.90
C ASN A 181 1.14 -26.77 8.78
N TRP A 182 1.18 -25.68 9.56
CA TRP A 182 0.17 -24.62 9.42
C TRP A 182 0.27 -23.93 8.06
N ASP A 183 1.48 -23.65 7.58
CA ASP A 183 1.68 -23.08 6.24
C ASP A 183 1.17 -24.03 5.15
N ALA A 184 1.36 -25.34 5.32
CA ALA A 184 0.81 -26.36 4.42
C ALA A 184 -0.74 -26.41 4.45
N TYR A 185 -1.34 -26.32 5.64
CA TYR A 185 -2.79 -26.17 5.82
C TYR A 185 -3.31 -24.94 5.07
N ASP A 186 -2.69 -23.78 5.29
CA ASP A 186 -3.14 -22.52 4.70
C ASP A 186 -2.99 -22.55 3.17
N ALA A 187 -1.88 -23.10 2.66
CA ALA A 187 -1.69 -23.29 1.23
C ALA A 187 -2.75 -24.22 0.61
N ALA A 188 -3.13 -25.31 1.29
CA ALA A 188 -4.16 -26.24 0.83
C ALA A 188 -5.56 -25.60 0.84
N ALA A 189 -5.92 -24.91 1.92
CA ALA A 189 -7.18 -24.18 2.04
C ALA A 189 -7.31 -23.08 0.98
N GLN A 190 -6.25 -22.30 0.76
CA GLN A 190 -6.21 -21.29 -0.31
C GLN A 190 -6.32 -21.93 -1.70
N ALA A 191 -5.69 -23.07 -1.94
CA ALA A 191 -5.80 -23.78 -3.21
C ALA A 191 -7.23 -24.28 -3.46
N ALA A 192 -7.89 -24.86 -2.46
CA ALA A 192 -9.31 -25.25 -2.53
C ALA A 192 -10.20 -24.04 -2.86
N GLN A 193 -9.97 -22.91 -2.18
CA GLN A 193 -10.71 -21.67 -2.44
C GLN A 193 -10.50 -21.16 -3.87
N ARG A 194 -9.27 -21.24 -4.40
CA ARG A 194 -8.97 -20.85 -5.79
C ARG A 194 -9.76 -21.70 -6.78
N PHE A 195 -9.81 -23.02 -6.61
CA PHE A 195 -10.61 -23.90 -7.49
C PHE A 195 -12.11 -23.58 -7.43
N LEU A 196 -12.66 -23.35 -6.23
CA LEU A 196 -14.06 -22.94 -6.04
C LEU A 196 -14.35 -21.49 -6.49
N SER A 197 -13.34 -20.71 -6.84
CA SER A 197 -13.52 -19.32 -7.31
C SER A 197 -13.33 -19.18 -8.82
N GLN A 198 -12.92 -20.25 -9.52
CA GLN A 198 -12.70 -20.21 -10.96
C GLN A 198 -14.03 -20.18 -11.74
N PRO A 199 -14.06 -19.50 -12.90
CA PRO A 199 -15.21 -19.53 -13.79
C PRO A 199 -15.49 -20.95 -14.26
N ARG A 200 -16.78 -21.26 -14.51
CA ARG A 200 -17.21 -22.59 -14.94
C ARG A 200 -16.50 -22.98 -16.25
N PRO A 201 -15.84 -24.15 -16.31
CA PRO A 201 -15.27 -24.65 -17.55
C PRO A 201 -16.39 -25.05 -18.54
N PRO A 202 -16.19 -24.93 -19.86
CA PRO A 202 -17.14 -25.38 -20.87
C PRO A 202 -17.15 -26.91 -21.00
N SER A 203 -17.45 -27.61 -19.92
CA SER A 203 -17.44 -29.07 -19.78
C SER A 203 -18.70 -29.54 -19.05
N VAL A 204 -19.16 -30.76 -19.38
CA VAL A 204 -20.26 -31.44 -18.68
C VAL A 204 -19.85 -31.85 -17.26
N VAL A 205 -18.57 -32.20 -17.08
CA VAL A 205 -17.98 -32.54 -15.78
C VAL A 205 -17.31 -31.29 -15.21
N ASP A 206 -17.77 -30.86 -14.04
CA ASP A 206 -17.19 -29.75 -13.30
C ASP A 206 -16.08 -30.26 -12.38
N TRP A 207 -14.83 -30.17 -12.85
CA TRP A 207 -13.66 -30.61 -12.11
C TRP A 207 -13.28 -29.69 -10.93
N ARG A 208 -13.90 -28.50 -10.82
CA ARG A 208 -13.64 -27.56 -9.72
C ARG A 208 -13.99 -28.20 -8.38
N VAL A 209 -15.09 -28.94 -8.32
CA VAL A 209 -15.56 -29.61 -7.10
C VAL A 209 -14.58 -30.70 -6.67
N SER A 210 -14.20 -31.61 -7.56
CA SER A 210 -13.29 -32.70 -7.22
C SER A 210 -11.89 -32.20 -6.83
N MET A 211 -11.35 -31.20 -7.56
CA MET A 211 -10.04 -30.62 -7.21
C MET A 211 -10.08 -29.84 -5.89
N ALA A 212 -11.20 -29.17 -5.59
CA ALA A 212 -11.38 -28.50 -4.31
C ALA A 212 -11.51 -29.51 -3.17
N GLU A 213 -12.25 -30.61 -3.35
CA GLU A 213 -12.40 -31.68 -2.35
C GLU A 213 -11.06 -32.32 -1.99
N ASP A 214 -10.20 -32.60 -2.98
CA ASP A 214 -8.88 -33.16 -2.71
C ASP A 214 -8.01 -32.22 -1.86
N ARG A 215 -8.12 -30.91 -2.10
CA ARG A 215 -7.39 -29.89 -1.34
C ARG A 215 -8.00 -29.61 0.02
N GLU A 216 -9.32 -29.65 0.13
CA GLU A 216 -10.06 -29.53 1.38
C GLU A 216 -9.72 -30.70 2.30
N ARG A 217 -9.72 -31.94 1.79
CA ARG A 217 -9.27 -33.12 2.55
C ARG A 217 -7.82 -32.98 3.01
N LEU A 218 -6.92 -32.52 2.14
CA LEU A 218 -5.52 -32.28 2.54
C LEU A 218 -5.43 -31.23 3.65
N ALA A 219 -6.20 -30.14 3.57
CA ALA A 219 -6.26 -29.13 4.62
C ALA A 219 -6.85 -29.70 5.93
N GLU A 220 -7.92 -30.49 5.85
CA GLU A 220 -8.51 -31.17 7.01
C GLU A 220 -7.53 -32.15 7.65
N ASP A 221 -6.79 -32.92 6.85
CA ASP A 221 -5.78 -33.88 7.31
C ASP A 221 -4.59 -33.16 7.97
N GLU A 222 -4.10 -32.05 7.40
CA GLU A 222 -3.04 -31.24 8.02
C GLU A 222 -3.52 -30.57 9.31
N LEU A 223 -4.73 -29.98 9.32
CA LEU A 223 -5.30 -29.38 10.52
C LEU A 223 -5.54 -30.43 11.61
N LYS A 224 -5.99 -31.62 11.22
CA LYS A 224 -6.13 -32.76 12.12
C LYS A 224 -4.77 -33.24 12.63
N ALA A 225 -3.76 -33.34 11.78
CA ALA A 225 -2.41 -33.70 12.20
C ALA A 225 -1.82 -32.67 13.16
N ILE A 226 -2.05 -31.37 12.95
CA ILE A 226 -1.68 -30.30 13.88
C ILE A 226 -2.43 -30.49 15.20
N ARG A 227 -3.75 -30.70 15.16
CA ARG A 227 -4.57 -30.91 16.36
C ARG A 227 -4.17 -32.16 17.13
N ASP A 228 -3.90 -33.27 16.45
CA ASP A 228 -3.49 -34.54 17.05
C ASP A 228 -2.09 -34.41 17.66
N LYS A 229 -1.13 -33.80 16.94
CA LYS A 229 0.19 -33.51 17.50
C LYS A 229 0.12 -32.54 18.69
N MET A 230 -0.79 -31.57 18.67
CA MET A 230 -1.03 -30.66 19.80
C MET A 230 -1.81 -31.33 20.94
N LYS A 231 -2.57 -32.39 20.67
CA LYS A 231 -3.29 -33.20 21.67
C LYS A 231 -2.36 -34.17 22.40
N ASP A 232 -1.38 -34.72 21.68
CA ASP A 232 -0.38 -35.65 22.21
C ASP A 232 0.84 -34.91 22.79
N ALA A 233 1.10 -33.67 22.37
CA ALA A 233 2.00 -32.78 23.07
C ALA A 233 1.46 -32.54 24.48
N ALA A 234 2.25 -32.82 25.52
CA ALA A 234 1.84 -32.53 26.88
C ALA A 234 1.49 -31.03 26.98
N PRO A 235 0.22 -30.67 27.28
CA PRO A 235 -0.20 -29.28 27.23
C PRO A 235 0.70 -28.42 28.11
N GLY A 236 1.14 -27.27 27.58
CA GLY A 236 2.03 -26.34 28.27
C GLY A 236 3.53 -26.63 28.11
N ALA A 237 3.97 -27.87 27.88
CA ALA A 237 5.41 -28.16 27.84
C ALA A 237 6.13 -27.56 26.61
N ALA A 238 5.48 -27.58 25.43
CA ALA A 238 6.01 -26.97 24.22
C ALA A 238 6.00 -25.44 24.31
N GLU A 239 4.90 -24.85 24.76
CA GLU A 239 4.75 -23.41 24.93
C GLU A 239 5.71 -22.85 26.00
N VAL A 240 5.93 -23.60 27.07
CA VAL A 240 6.91 -23.30 28.12
C VAL A 240 8.34 -23.42 27.59
N SER A 241 8.66 -24.46 26.81
CA SER A 241 9.99 -24.57 26.18
C SER A 241 10.27 -23.43 25.20
N GLU A 242 9.27 -22.97 24.44
CA GLU A 242 9.41 -21.83 23.55
C GLU A 242 9.52 -20.51 24.32
N LEU A 243 8.77 -20.37 25.41
CA LEU A 243 8.93 -19.25 26.34
C LEU A 243 10.34 -19.21 26.93
N ASP A 244 10.88 -20.34 27.37
CA ASP A 244 12.24 -20.44 27.91
C ASP A 244 13.30 -20.10 26.85
N ALA A 245 13.13 -20.55 25.61
CA ALA A 245 14.01 -20.18 24.50
C ALA A 245 13.98 -18.67 24.20
N ALA A 246 12.78 -18.08 24.12
CA ALA A 246 12.60 -16.65 23.92
C ALA A 246 13.18 -15.83 25.09
N TRP A 247 13.01 -16.32 26.31
CA TRP A 247 13.54 -15.74 27.54
C TRP A 247 15.07 -15.78 27.59
N LYS A 248 15.68 -16.91 27.25
CA LYS A 248 17.14 -17.03 27.10
C LYS A 248 17.68 -16.08 26.05
N ALA A 249 17.01 -15.93 24.90
CA ALA A 249 17.41 -14.99 23.87
C ALA A 249 17.39 -13.53 24.36
N LEU A 250 16.30 -13.11 25.04
CA LEU A 250 16.19 -11.77 25.61
C LEU A 250 17.24 -11.53 26.70
N ARG A 251 17.44 -12.50 27.60
CA ARG A 251 18.43 -12.42 28.68
C ARG A 251 19.86 -12.35 28.14
N SER A 252 20.18 -13.13 27.10
CA SER A 252 21.48 -13.05 26.41
C SER A 252 21.69 -11.65 25.84
N ARG A 253 20.69 -11.10 25.14
CA ARG A 253 20.72 -9.73 24.61
C ARG A 253 20.97 -8.69 25.70
N LEU A 254 20.25 -8.77 26.82
CA LEU A 254 20.46 -7.89 27.98
C LEU A 254 21.88 -8.03 28.56
N GLY A 255 22.39 -9.25 28.65
CA GLY A 255 23.77 -9.51 29.09
C GLY A 255 24.82 -8.91 28.16
N ASP A 256 24.66 -9.06 26.84
CA ASP A 256 25.56 -8.48 25.84
C ASP A 256 25.60 -6.94 25.93
N LEU A 257 24.48 -6.32 26.31
CA LEU A 257 24.35 -4.88 26.48
C LEU A 257 25.01 -4.36 27.76
N GLU A 258 24.88 -5.09 28.86
CA GLU A 258 25.63 -4.80 30.09
C GLU A 258 27.14 -4.96 29.87
N ALA A 259 27.54 -5.90 29.02
CA ALA A 259 28.93 -6.20 28.75
C ALA A 259 29.62 -5.22 27.78
N ARG A 260 28.89 -4.34 27.06
CA ARG A 260 29.47 -3.42 26.07
C ARG A 260 30.38 -2.36 26.72
N PRO A 261 31.70 -2.39 26.49
CA PRO A 261 32.60 -1.32 26.90
C PRO A 261 32.90 -0.47 25.66
N GLU A 262 32.14 0.60 25.45
CA GLU A 262 32.56 1.64 24.51
C GLU A 262 33.07 2.82 25.31
N SER A 263 34.33 2.71 25.75
CA SER A 263 35.05 3.86 26.25
C SER A 263 35.28 4.83 25.10
N LEU A 264 34.94 6.11 25.30
CA LEU A 264 35.27 7.13 24.33
C LEU A 264 36.81 7.26 24.26
N PRO A 265 37.40 7.43 23.06
CA PRO A 265 38.85 7.55 22.94
C PRO A 265 39.37 8.80 23.67
N GLY A 266 40.44 8.65 24.45
CA GLY A 266 41.07 9.77 25.16
C GLY A 266 40.37 10.22 26.45
N ALA A 267 39.51 9.37 27.03
CA ALA A 267 38.81 9.67 28.28
C ALA A 267 39.76 9.86 29.47
N ALA A 268 39.75 11.07 30.04
CA ALA A 268 40.29 11.39 31.35
C ALA A 268 39.20 12.11 32.14
N ALA A 269 39.09 11.88 33.45
CA ALA A 269 37.93 12.32 34.25
C ALA A 269 37.61 13.83 34.13
N ASP A 270 38.63 14.66 33.91
CA ASP A 270 38.49 16.12 33.90
C ASP A 270 38.24 16.72 32.51
N ASN A 271 38.35 15.94 31.44
CA ASN A 271 38.13 16.42 30.06
C ASN A 271 36.71 16.07 29.54
N LEU A 272 36.34 16.67 28.40
CA LEU A 272 35.03 16.44 27.78
C LEU A 272 34.77 14.95 27.52
N ALA A 273 35.80 14.20 27.10
CA ALA A 273 35.71 12.77 26.82
C ALA A 273 35.31 11.96 28.05
N GLY A 274 35.99 12.15 29.19
CA GLY A 274 35.67 11.44 30.43
C GLY A 274 34.32 11.82 31.00
N ARG A 275 33.90 13.08 30.86
CA ARG A 275 32.57 13.51 31.29
C ARG A 275 31.45 12.97 30.40
N LEU A 276 31.64 12.94 29.09
CA LEU A 276 30.73 12.29 28.16
C LEU A 276 30.63 10.78 28.43
N GLU A 277 31.75 10.12 28.73
CA GLU A 277 31.75 8.71 29.10
C GLU A 277 30.96 8.47 30.40
N ALA A 278 31.18 9.29 31.42
CA ALA A 278 30.41 9.22 32.67
C ALA A 278 28.92 9.46 32.45
N PHE A 279 28.57 10.43 31.59
CA PHE A 279 27.18 10.69 31.19
C PHE A 279 26.58 9.48 30.45
N LEU A 280 27.26 8.95 29.43
CA LEU A 280 26.79 7.78 28.67
C LEU A 280 26.65 6.56 29.58
N GLY A 281 27.55 6.37 30.54
CA GLY A 281 27.44 5.33 31.56
C GLY A 281 26.18 5.47 32.40
N ALA A 282 25.91 6.67 32.93
CA ALA A 282 24.69 6.94 33.70
C ALA A 282 23.43 6.81 32.85
N PHE A 283 23.47 7.28 31.60
CA PHE A 283 22.36 7.23 30.65
C PHE A 283 22.04 5.79 30.23
N ARG A 284 23.06 4.99 29.90
CA ARG A 284 22.91 3.55 29.65
C ARG A 284 22.32 2.85 30.86
N ALA A 285 22.83 3.16 32.04
CA ALA A 285 22.36 2.56 33.29
C ALA A 285 20.86 2.83 33.50
N GLY A 286 20.40 4.08 33.38
CA GLY A 286 19.00 4.40 33.63
C GLY A 286 18.04 4.13 32.47
N LEU A 287 18.50 4.18 31.22
CA LEU A 287 17.63 3.95 30.06
C LEU A 287 17.48 2.47 29.71
N VAL A 288 18.54 1.68 29.85
CA VAL A 288 18.61 0.29 29.38
C VAL A 288 18.86 -0.67 30.54
N THR A 289 19.89 -0.46 31.36
CA THR A 289 20.32 -1.47 32.36
C THR A 289 19.31 -1.65 33.50
N ILE A 290 18.89 -0.56 34.16
CA ILE A 290 17.93 -0.62 35.28
C ILE A 290 16.57 -1.13 34.79
N PRO A 291 15.95 -0.54 33.74
CA PRO A 291 14.68 -1.06 33.22
C PRO A 291 14.81 -2.49 32.70
N GLY A 292 15.93 -2.83 32.07
CA GLY A 292 16.22 -4.18 31.59
C GLY A 292 16.33 -5.19 32.72
N ARG A 293 16.92 -4.83 33.86
CA ARG A 293 16.98 -5.68 35.06
C ARG A 293 15.62 -5.84 35.73
N GLU A 294 14.85 -4.76 35.87
CA GLU A 294 13.50 -4.80 36.43
C GLU A 294 12.59 -5.68 35.57
N LEU A 295 12.61 -5.46 34.25
CA LEU A 295 11.93 -6.27 33.26
C LEU A 295 12.38 -7.73 33.33
N ALA A 296 13.69 -7.97 33.45
CA ALA A 296 14.22 -9.32 33.55
C ALA A 296 13.78 -10.04 34.83
N ALA A 297 13.68 -9.32 35.95
CA ALA A 297 13.17 -9.86 37.20
C ALA A 297 11.67 -10.15 37.12
N GLU A 298 10.87 -9.23 36.56
CA GLU A 298 9.42 -9.38 36.44
C GLU A 298 9.06 -10.52 35.47
N ILE A 299 9.64 -10.54 34.27
CA ILE A 299 9.45 -11.61 33.28
C ILE A 299 10.01 -12.93 33.81
N GLY A 300 11.22 -12.93 34.37
CA GLY A 300 11.84 -14.14 34.93
C GLY A 300 10.98 -14.77 36.04
N THR A 301 10.31 -13.96 36.86
CA THR A 301 9.35 -14.43 37.86
C THR A 301 8.13 -15.08 37.18
N GLN A 302 7.59 -14.48 36.12
CA GLN A 302 6.46 -15.07 35.40
C GLN A 302 6.82 -16.35 34.65
N VAL A 303 8.02 -16.44 34.06
CA VAL A 303 8.54 -17.68 33.46
C VAL A 303 8.63 -18.77 34.52
N THR A 304 9.26 -18.47 35.67
CA THR A 304 9.38 -19.42 36.80
C THR A 304 8.01 -19.86 37.33
N LEU A 305 7.04 -18.94 37.44
CA LEU A 305 5.67 -19.29 37.84
C LEU A 305 4.99 -20.17 36.80
N THR A 306 5.28 -19.99 35.51
CA THR A 306 4.76 -20.83 34.45
C THR A 306 5.33 -22.25 34.54
N ASP A 307 6.63 -22.39 34.79
CA ASP A 307 7.29 -23.67 35.06
C ASP A 307 6.70 -24.37 36.29
N LEU A 308 6.51 -23.64 37.39
CA LEU A 308 5.90 -24.18 38.62
C LEU A 308 4.47 -24.66 38.42
N VAL A 309 3.68 -23.95 37.61
CA VAL A 309 2.29 -24.36 37.27
C VAL A 309 2.32 -25.62 36.40
N LEU A 310 3.31 -25.75 35.51
CA LEU A 310 3.52 -26.96 34.70
C LEU A 310 3.93 -28.15 35.59
N ASP A 311 4.89 -27.95 36.49
CA ASP A 311 5.39 -28.94 37.45
C ASP A 311 4.32 -29.38 38.45
N ALA A 312 3.41 -28.47 38.84
CA ALA A 312 2.22 -28.77 39.65
C ALA A 312 1.16 -29.59 38.89
N GLY A 313 1.40 -29.94 37.62
CA GLY A 313 0.49 -30.72 36.79
C GLY A 313 -0.67 -29.92 36.20
N GLN A 314 -0.71 -28.60 36.38
CA GLN A 314 -1.76 -27.71 35.86
C GLN A 314 -1.46 -27.28 34.43
N ARG A 315 -1.36 -28.26 33.53
CA ARG A 315 -0.88 -28.12 32.16
C ARG A 315 -1.58 -27.03 31.33
N GLU A 316 -2.90 -26.91 31.39
CA GLU A 316 -3.63 -25.90 30.61
C GLU A 316 -3.44 -24.48 31.18
N ALA A 317 -3.32 -24.35 32.50
CA ALA A 317 -3.03 -23.06 33.14
C ALA A 317 -1.59 -22.62 32.83
N ALA A 318 -0.62 -23.55 32.83
CA ALA A 318 0.75 -23.29 32.42
C ALA A 318 0.82 -22.86 30.96
N ARG A 319 0.06 -23.53 30.09
CA ARG A 319 -0.06 -23.17 28.68
C ARG A 319 -0.58 -21.75 28.47
N GLN A 320 -1.73 -21.41 29.08
CA GLN A 320 -2.30 -20.06 28.96
C GLN A 320 -1.31 -18.99 29.44
N ARG A 321 -0.68 -19.23 30.60
CA ARG A 321 0.31 -18.32 31.15
C ARG A 321 1.55 -18.21 30.26
N ALA A 322 2.04 -19.32 29.69
CA ALA A 322 3.19 -19.30 28.79
C ALA A 322 2.96 -18.38 27.57
N LEU A 323 1.77 -18.45 26.99
CA LEU A 323 1.37 -17.64 25.84
C LEU A 323 1.25 -16.16 26.20
N GLU A 324 0.63 -15.84 27.33
CA GLU A 324 0.53 -14.47 27.85
C GLU A 324 1.93 -13.87 28.11
N VAL A 325 2.80 -14.63 28.76
CA VAL A 325 4.17 -14.19 29.06
C VAL A 325 4.99 -14.02 27.78
N ARG A 326 4.79 -14.86 26.75
CA ARG A 326 5.46 -14.68 25.45
C ARG A 326 5.07 -13.39 24.74
N VAL A 327 3.78 -13.05 24.70
CA VAL A 327 3.31 -11.78 24.12
C VAL A 327 3.94 -10.60 24.87
N TRP A 328 4.02 -10.70 26.19
CA TRP A 328 4.67 -9.68 27.01
C TRP A 328 6.17 -9.60 26.73
N LEU A 329 6.86 -10.73 26.57
CA LEU A 329 8.28 -10.82 26.22
C LEU A 329 8.58 -10.21 24.84
N GLU A 330 7.74 -10.45 23.83
CA GLU A 330 7.88 -9.83 22.50
C GLU A 330 7.74 -8.31 22.55
N ARG A 331 6.80 -7.79 23.36
CA ARG A 331 6.66 -6.35 23.58
C ARG A 331 7.85 -5.77 24.33
N ALA A 332 8.33 -6.48 25.34
CA ALA A 332 9.51 -6.11 26.10
C ALA A 332 10.77 -6.06 25.22
N ALA A 333 10.92 -7.02 24.28
CA ALA A 333 11.99 -7.01 23.29
C ALA A 333 11.89 -5.79 22.35
N ARG A 334 10.69 -5.41 21.91
CA ARG A 334 10.47 -4.20 21.10
C ARG A 334 10.80 -2.91 21.87
N ASP A 335 10.37 -2.80 23.13
CA ASP A 335 10.70 -1.65 23.99
C ASP A 335 12.21 -1.54 24.21
N LEU A 336 12.87 -2.67 24.47
CA LEU A 336 14.32 -2.74 24.57
C LEU A 336 15.00 -2.27 23.27
N ASP A 337 14.56 -2.76 22.10
CA ASP A 337 15.11 -2.34 20.80
C ASP A 337 14.93 -0.83 20.55
N GLN A 338 13.81 -0.23 20.99
CA GLN A 338 13.59 1.22 20.93
C GLN A 338 14.53 2.00 21.87
N ARG A 339 14.74 1.51 23.09
CA ARG A 339 15.69 2.10 24.05
C ARG A 339 17.13 1.99 23.57
N LEU A 340 17.49 0.89 22.93
CA LEU A 340 18.82 0.70 22.33
C LEU A 340 19.08 1.62 21.17
N THR A 341 18.08 1.81 20.31
CA THR A 341 18.15 2.81 19.25
C THR A 341 18.37 4.19 19.85
N THR A 342 17.64 4.54 20.92
CA THR A 342 17.83 5.81 21.63
C THR A 342 19.25 5.93 22.21
N LEU A 343 19.78 4.89 22.86
CA LEU A 343 21.14 4.88 23.40
C LEU A 343 22.18 5.10 22.30
N ALA A 344 22.07 4.39 21.17
CA ALA A 344 22.96 4.54 20.03
C ALA A 344 22.96 5.98 19.49
N ASN A 345 21.83 6.68 19.56
CA ASN A 345 21.72 8.09 19.13
C ASN A 345 22.55 9.01 20.03
N PHE A 346 22.46 8.80 21.34
CA PHE A 346 23.23 9.59 22.29
C PHE A 346 24.73 9.25 22.25
N GLU A 347 25.09 7.99 22.02
CA GLU A 347 26.48 7.58 21.82
C GLU A 347 27.07 8.23 20.56
N ASN A 348 26.33 8.26 19.45
CA ASN A 348 26.76 8.95 18.23
C ASN A 348 26.86 10.48 18.40
N LEU A 349 25.91 11.09 19.12
CA LEU A 349 25.95 12.51 19.44
C LEU A 349 27.18 12.86 20.29
N ALA A 350 27.47 12.07 21.31
CA ALA A 350 28.65 12.24 22.17
C ALA A 350 29.96 12.08 21.37
N ARG A 351 30.03 11.12 20.44
CA ARG A 351 31.19 10.96 19.55
C ARG A 351 31.38 12.14 18.61
N SER A 352 30.30 12.65 17.99
CA SER A 352 30.36 13.84 17.14
C SER A 352 30.84 15.06 17.93
N LEU A 353 30.30 15.27 19.13
CA LEU A 353 30.73 16.35 20.02
C LEU A 353 32.22 16.26 20.39
N LEU A 354 32.71 15.05 20.69
CA LEU A 354 34.12 14.80 20.98
C LEU A 354 35.02 15.11 19.78
N LEU A 355 34.62 14.66 18.57
CA LEU A 355 35.37 14.88 17.35
C LEU A 355 35.42 16.38 16.99
N GLU A 356 34.34 17.11 17.21
CA GLU A 356 34.30 18.56 16.99
C GLU A 356 35.19 19.32 17.98
N ASP A 357 35.13 18.99 19.28
CA ASP A 357 36.03 19.59 20.28
C ASP A 357 37.50 19.31 19.94
N ALA A 358 37.85 18.06 19.60
CA ALA A 358 39.21 17.68 19.23
C ALA A 358 39.70 18.43 17.97
N ALA A 359 38.86 18.51 16.93
CA ALA A 359 39.20 19.23 15.69
C ALA A 359 39.37 20.73 15.93
N LEU A 360 38.52 21.35 16.77
CA LEU A 360 38.67 22.76 17.14
C LEU A 360 39.95 23.00 17.93
N ARG A 361 40.28 22.13 18.90
CA ARG A 361 41.52 22.25 19.69
C ARG A 361 42.77 22.07 18.83
N GLU A 362 42.76 21.13 17.88
CA GLU A 362 43.85 20.95 16.92
C GLU A 362 44.08 22.24 16.09
N ARG A 363 43.01 22.86 15.59
CA ARG A 363 43.13 24.10 14.81
C ARG A 363 43.51 25.31 15.64
N LEU A 364 43.05 25.38 16.89
CA LEU A 364 43.48 26.41 17.83
C LEU A 364 44.98 26.30 18.16
N ALA A 365 45.66 25.21 17.79
CA ALA A 365 47.11 25.11 17.89
C ALA A 365 47.84 25.94 16.82
N ASP A 366 47.17 26.37 15.73
CA ASP A 366 47.77 27.20 14.68
C ASP A 366 48.37 28.50 15.27
N PRO A 367 49.69 28.76 15.12
CA PRO A 367 50.33 29.95 15.66
C PRO A 367 49.80 31.27 15.06
N ALA A 368 49.13 31.25 13.90
CA ALA A 368 48.52 32.43 13.29
C ALA A 368 47.31 32.97 14.08
N ILE A 369 46.69 32.14 14.93
CA ILE A 369 45.57 32.56 15.78
C ILE A 369 46.08 33.39 16.98
N PRO A 370 45.57 34.61 17.22
CA PRO A 370 45.99 35.44 18.35
C PRO A 370 45.86 34.71 19.70
N ALA A 371 46.84 34.91 20.59
CA ALA A 371 46.90 34.20 21.87
C ALA A 371 45.69 34.48 22.79
N ASP A 372 45.10 35.68 22.71
CA ASP A 372 43.92 36.06 23.49
C ASP A 372 42.66 35.36 22.98
N ASP A 373 42.46 35.35 21.66
CA ASP A 373 41.36 34.62 21.02
C ASP A 373 41.46 33.11 21.27
N ARG A 374 42.67 32.55 21.17
CA ARG A 374 42.95 31.15 21.49
C ARG A 374 42.51 30.81 22.91
N ARG A 375 42.94 31.63 23.89
CA ARG A 375 42.55 31.45 25.30
C ARG A 375 41.05 31.57 25.50
N ALA A 376 40.39 32.54 24.86
CA ALA A 376 38.95 32.75 24.99
C ALA A 376 38.15 31.55 24.43
N ILE A 377 38.50 31.07 23.23
CA ILE A 377 37.80 29.92 22.62
C ILE A 377 38.08 28.64 23.41
N THR A 378 39.33 28.41 23.84
CA THR A 378 39.65 27.27 24.71
C THR A 378 38.83 27.31 26.01
N ALA A 379 38.64 28.48 26.62
CA ALA A 379 37.79 28.61 27.81
C ALA A 379 36.31 28.26 27.54
N VAL A 380 35.78 28.57 26.35
CA VAL A 380 34.42 28.16 25.95
C VAL A 380 34.33 26.63 25.80
N LEU A 381 35.34 26.01 25.19
CA LEU A 381 35.42 24.55 25.03
C LEU A 381 35.59 23.84 26.37
N ASP A 382 36.41 24.37 27.28
CA ASP A 382 36.56 23.84 28.63
C ASP A 382 35.26 23.99 29.44
N ALA A 383 34.54 25.10 29.28
CA ALA A 383 33.23 25.29 29.89
C ALA A 383 32.20 24.27 29.38
N ALA A 384 32.28 23.85 28.11
CA ALA A 384 31.43 22.79 27.56
C ALA A 384 31.58 21.49 28.34
N ALA A 385 32.83 21.09 28.64
CA ALA A 385 33.08 19.93 29.48
C ALA A 385 32.42 20.07 30.86
N THR A 386 32.57 21.24 31.51
CA THR A 386 32.03 21.44 32.87
C THR A 386 30.50 21.42 32.95
N GLU A 387 29.78 21.68 31.85
CA GLU A 387 28.31 21.61 31.84
C GLU A 387 27.79 20.17 31.95
N ILE A 388 28.58 19.19 31.53
CA ILE A 388 28.28 17.77 31.71
C ILE A 388 28.51 17.40 33.17
N GLY A 389 27.43 17.49 33.94
CA GLY A 389 27.39 17.07 35.35
C GLY A 389 27.27 15.54 35.50
N PRO A 390 27.51 15.01 36.71
CA PRO A 390 27.31 13.59 36.99
C PRO A 390 25.81 13.24 36.91
N GLY A 391 25.45 12.27 36.07
CA GLY A 391 24.10 11.70 35.98
C GLY A 391 23.40 11.86 34.62
N MET A 392 22.11 11.49 34.57
CA MET A 392 21.28 11.52 33.35
C MET A 392 20.70 12.91 33.05
N ALA A 393 21.55 13.93 32.93
CA ALA A 393 21.11 15.27 32.58
C ALA A 393 21.27 15.50 31.07
N LEU A 394 20.31 15.04 30.27
CA LEU A 394 20.17 15.44 28.86
C LEU A 394 20.33 16.95 28.60
N PRO A 395 19.86 17.82 29.50
CA PRO A 395 20.06 19.27 29.33
C PRO A 395 21.54 19.67 29.39
N SER A 396 22.33 19.03 30.25
CA SER A 396 23.78 19.26 30.33
C SER A 396 24.50 18.88 29.04
N LEU A 397 24.09 17.78 28.40
CA LEU A 397 24.63 17.38 27.09
C LEU A 397 24.29 18.40 25.99
N ALA A 398 23.04 18.87 25.97
CA ALA A 398 22.60 19.89 25.01
C ALA A 398 23.35 21.22 25.18
N GLY A 399 23.56 21.66 26.42
CA GLY A 399 24.37 22.85 26.73
C GLY A 399 25.81 22.70 26.25
N SER A 400 26.46 21.56 26.58
CA SER A 400 27.81 21.27 26.12
C SER A 400 27.92 21.31 24.60
N TYR A 401 26.93 20.75 23.90
CA TYR A 401 26.87 20.80 22.44
C TYR A 401 26.75 22.24 21.92
N ALA A 402 25.86 23.05 22.49
CA ALA A 402 25.69 24.46 22.12
C ALA A 402 26.97 25.29 22.37
N ARG A 403 27.73 24.99 23.43
CA ARG A 403 29.01 25.65 23.69
C ARG A 403 30.09 25.27 22.68
N VAL A 404 30.20 24.00 22.30
CA VAL A 404 31.15 23.60 21.25
C VAL A 404 30.80 24.27 19.92
N LEU A 405 29.51 24.39 19.58
CA LEU A 405 29.08 25.16 18.39
C LEU A 405 29.41 26.66 18.49
N THR A 406 29.29 27.24 19.68
CA THR A 406 29.67 28.64 19.93
C THR A 406 31.18 28.81 19.77
N GLY A 407 31.98 27.91 20.34
CA GLY A 407 33.43 27.86 20.15
C GLY A 407 33.83 27.73 18.68
N GLY A 408 33.14 26.89 17.91
CA GLY A 408 33.34 26.77 16.47
C GLY A 408 33.00 28.04 15.69
N THR A 409 31.93 28.74 16.09
CA THR A 409 31.54 30.03 15.49
C THR A 409 32.56 31.13 15.80
N ASP A 410 33.04 31.18 17.04
CA ASP A 410 34.06 32.13 17.47
C ASP A 410 35.41 31.85 16.77
N PHE A 411 35.79 30.57 16.65
CA PHE A 411 36.95 30.15 15.87
C PHE A 411 36.86 30.62 14.41
N LEU A 412 35.73 30.40 13.73
CA LEU A 412 35.54 30.85 12.35
C LEU A 412 35.66 32.39 12.24
N ARG A 413 35.11 33.14 13.19
CA ARG A 413 35.23 34.60 13.21
C ARG A 413 36.68 35.04 13.33
N VAL A 414 37.46 34.38 14.19
CA VAL A 414 38.88 34.68 14.39
C VAL A 414 39.69 34.29 13.17
N GLN A 415 39.45 33.10 12.61
CA GLN A 415 40.11 32.61 11.40
C GLN A 415 39.84 33.55 10.21
N SER A 416 38.63 34.05 10.04
CA SER A 416 38.31 35.05 9.01
C SER A 416 39.11 36.34 9.18
N LYS A 417 39.30 36.84 10.40
CA LYS A 417 40.13 38.03 10.65
C LYS A 417 41.59 37.77 10.30
N VAL A 418 42.12 36.61 10.68
CA VAL A 418 43.49 36.19 10.36
C VAL A 418 43.67 36.10 8.85
N LEU A 419 42.71 35.49 8.14
CA LEU A 419 42.74 35.40 6.68
C LEU A 419 42.72 36.78 6.03
N VAL A 420 41.85 37.70 6.47
CA VAL A 420 41.81 39.07 5.95
C VAL A 420 43.17 39.77 6.15
N ALA A 421 43.79 39.61 7.31
CA ALA A 421 45.12 40.18 7.57
C ALA A 421 46.20 39.56 6.66
N GLN A 422 46.18 38.24 6.47
CA GLN A 422 47.11 37.53 5.57
C GLN A 422 46.92 37.96 4.11
N VAL A 423 45.67 38.10 3.64
CA VAL A 423 45.37 38.60 2.30
C VAL A 423 45.85 40.04 2.14
N GLN A 424 45.61 40.91 3.13
CA GLN A 424 46.11 42.29 3.12
C GLN A 424 47.65 42.34 3.06
N GLU A 425 48.34 41.49 3.82
CA GLU A 425 49.80 41.39 3.79
C GLU A 425 50.30 40.88 2.43
N ALA A 426 49.67 39.84 1.88
CA ALA A 426 50.00 39.29 0.57
C ALA A 426 49.81 40.32 -0.55
N VAL A 427 48.70 41.06 -0.52
CA VAL A 427 48.40 42.18 -1.42
C VAL A 427 49.44 43.30 -1.27
N ALA A 428 49.78 43.70 -0.05
CA ALA A 428 50.78 44.74 0.20
C ALA A 428 52.17 44.32 -0.30
N ARG A 429 52.56 43.06 -0.09
CA ARG A 429 53.82 42.50 -0.57
C ARG A 429 53.86 42.45 -2.10
N ALA A 430 52.83 41.92 -2.75
CA ALA A 430 52.72 41.89 -4.20
C ALA A 430 52.69 43.31 -4.82
N SER A 431 51.99 44.24 -4.16
CA SER A 431 51.97 45.66 -4.59
C SER A 431 53.34 46.32 -4.46
N ALA A 432 54.13 45.99 -3.44
CA ALA A 432 55.50 46.48 -3.28
C ALA A 432 56.44 45.90 -4.33
N GLU A 433 56.31 44.61 -4.66
CA GLU A 433 57.07 43.94 -5.74
C GLU A 433 56.81 44.56 -7.12
N THR A 434 55.62 45.11 -7.35
CA THR A 434 55.21 45.68 -8.64
C THR A 434 55.14 47.21 -8.63
N SER A 435 55.65 47.85 -7.57
CA SER A 435 55.61 49.30 -7.42
C SER A 435 56.52 50.00 -8.42
N ASP A 436 56.01 51.09 -9.02
CA ASP A 436 56.79 51.99 -9.89
C ASP A 436 57.40 53.17 -9.11
N ALA A 437 57.46 53.10 -7.77
CA ALA A 437 57.96 54.19 -6.93
C ALA A 437 59.40 54.60 -7.29
N SER A 438 60.26 53.64 -7.65
CA SER A 438 61.64 53.91 -8.09
C SER A 438 61.68 54.70 -9.41
N VAL A 439 60.80 54.38 -10.36
CA VAL A 439 60.63 55.12 -11.62
C VAL A 439 60.08 56.52 -11.35
N SER A 440 59.04 56.61 -10.52
CA SER A 440 58.43 57.89 -10.14
C SER A 440 59.44 58.84 -9.48
N ALA A 441 60.32 58.32 -8.62
CA ALA A 441 61.42 59.09 -8.02
C ALA A 441 62.39 59.63 -9.08
N VAL A 442 62.75 58.82 -10.09
CA VAL A 442 63.60 59.25 -11.20
C VAL A 442 62.88 60.29 -12.07
N MET A 443 61.57 60.12 -12.32
CA MET A 443 60.78 61.09 -13.08
C MET A 443 60.67 62.45 -12.37
N ALA A 444 60.61 62.45 -11.04
CA ALA A 444 60.54 63.66 -10.22
C ALA A 444 61.89 64.39 -10.10
N THR A 445 63.01 63.75 -10.44
CA THR A 445 64.36 64.33 -10.32
C THR A 445 64.73 65.11 -11.59
N ASP A 446 64.82 66.43 -11.47
CA ASP A 446 65.15 67.38 -12.55
C ASP A 446 64.33 67.17 -13.84
N PRO A 447 62.98 67.29 -13.79
CA PRO A 447 62.14 67.11 -14.95
C PRO A 447 62.39 68.23 -15.98
N PRO A 448 62.58 67.88 -17.27
CA PRO A 448 62.90 68.87 -18.28
C PRO A 448 61.68 69.71 -18.66
N THR A 449 61.89 70.98 -18.95
CA THR A 449 60.87 71.91 -19.43
C THR A 449 60.66 71.81 -20.95
N PRO A 450 59.52 72.27 -21.49
CA PRO A 450 59.31 72.31 -22.94
C PRO A 450 60.36 73.11 -23.73
N HIS A 451 61.07 74.02 -23.05
CA HIS A 451 62.12 74.87 -23.62
C HIS A 451 63.52 74.26 -23.54
N ASP A 452 63.68 73.14 -22.83
CA ASP A 452 64.98 72.49 -22.69
C ASP A 452 65.44 71.85 -24.02
N PRO A 453 66.75 71.81 -24.28
CA PRO A 453 67.32 71.16 -25.45
C PRO A 453 66.79 69.73 -25.62
N PRO A 454 66.49 69.27 -26.86
CA PRO A 454 66.06 67.89 -27.11
C PRO A 454 66.98 66.83 -26.51
N GLU A 455 68.29 67.10 -26.47
CA GLU A 455 69.31 66.24 -25.86
C GLU A 455 69.11 66.05 -24.36
N GLN A 456 68.76 67.13 -23.64
CA GLN A 456 68.49 67.08 -22.20
C GLN A 456 67.20 66.30 -21.90
N ARG A 457 66.16 66.49 -22.72
CA ARG A 457 64.90 65.72 -22.64
C ARG A 457 65.11 64.23 -22.96
N ALA A 458 65.92 63.91 -23.96
CA ALA A 458 66.27 62.53 -24.31
C ALA A 458 67.15 61.85 -23.24
N ALA A 459 68.06 62.60 -22.60
CA ALA A 459 68.86 62.11 -21.49
C ALA A 459 68.00 61.81 -20.25
N TRP A 460 67.06 62.70 -19.89
CA TRP A 460 66.10 62.46 -18.81
C TRP A 460 65.24 61.21 -19.08
N ALA A 461 64.65 61.10 -20.28
CA ALA A 461 63.85 59.93 -20.65
C ALA A 461 64.68 58.62 -20.58
N GLY A 462 65.97 58.69 -20.94
CA GLY A 462 66.90 57.57 -20.79
C GLY A 462 67.06 57.08 -19.35
N ARG A 463 67.11 57.99 -18.37
CA ARG A 463 67.16 57.61 -16.95
C ARG A 463 65.87 56.92 -16.50
N VAL A 464 64.72 57.42 -16.95
CA VAL A 464 63.40 56.82 -16.66
C VAL A 464 63.31 55.41 -17.24
N PHE A 465 63.73 55.18 -18.49
CA PHE A 465 63.70 53.83 -19.10
C PHE A 465 64.73 52.88 -18.50
N ALA A 466 65.90 53.37 -18.06
CA ALA A 466 66.85 52.56 -17.30
C ALA A 466 66.25 52.09 -15.95
N ALA A 467 65.51 52.96 -15.26
CA ALA A 467 64.78 52.58 -14.04
C ALA A 467 63.70 51.52 -14.32
N TRP A 468 62.98 51.64 -15.44
CA TRP A 468 62.03 50.62 -15.88
C TRP A 468 62.69 49.28 -16.18
N ARG A 469 63.83 49.25 -16.88
CA ARG A 469 64.56 48.00 -17.13
C ARG A 469 64.96 47.30 -15.83
N GLY A 470 65.43 48.07 -14.85
CA GLY A 470 65.74 47.52 -13.51
C GLY A 470 64.53 46.86 -12.82
N LEU A 471 63.32 47.40 -13.02
CA LEU A 471 62.08 46.75 -12.54
C LEU A 471 61.71 45.51 -13.36
N VAL A 472 61.86 45.57 -14.69
CA VAL A 472 61.55 44.44 -15.59
C VAL A 472 62.46 43.24 -15.32
N ASP A 473 63.74 43.47 -15.03
CA ASP A 473 64.70 42.41 -14.65
C ASP A 473 64.23 41.59 -13.44
N GLY A 474 63.48 42.22 -12.52
CA GLY A 474 62.89 41.59 -11.34
C GLY A 474 61.65 40.74 -11.62
N VAL A 475 61.07 40.76 -12.83
CA VAL A 475 59.86 40.00 -13.19
C VAL A 475 60.20 38.51 -13.28
N PRO A 476 59.60 37.61 -12.47
CA PRO A 476 59.98 36.19 -12.45
C PRO A 476 59.63 35.42 -13.73
N ASP A 477 58.53 35.77 -14.40
CA ASP A 477 58.09 35.14 -15.65
C ASP A 477 58.93 35.60 -16.84
N ALA A 478 59.70 34.67 -17.42
CA ALA A 478 60.60 34.94 -18.54
C ALA A 478 59.88 35.45 -19.80
N ALA A 479 58.69 34.93 -20.11
CA ALA A 479 57.94 35.35 -21.30
C ALA A 479 57.39 36.77 -21.10
N ARG A 480 56.89 37.07 -19.89
CA ARG A 480 56.44 38.42 -19.53
C ARG A 480 57.59 39.43 -19.53
N ARG A 481 58.73 39.06 -18.94
CA ARG A 481 59.96 39.87 -18.93
C ARG A 481 60.37 40.24 -20.35
N GLN A 482 60.46 39.26 -21.25
CA GLN A 482 60.81 39.47 -22.65
C GLN A 482 59.80 40.38 -23.39
N ASP A 483 58.50 40.29 -23.09
CA ASP A 483 57.50 41.21 -23.67
C ASP A 483 57.72 42.65 -23.19
N PHE A 484 57.99 42.85 -21.91
CA PHE A 484 58.30 44.16 -21.35
C PHE A 484 59.60 44.75 -21.90
N ASP A 485 60.66 43.96 -22.00
CA ASP A 485 61.92 44.37 -22.62
C ASP A 485 61.71 44.81 -24.08
N ARG A 486 60.97 44.02 -24.86
CA ARG A 486 60.64 44.36 -26.26
C ARG A 486 59.89 45.69 -26.37
N ARG A 487 58.95 45.96 -25.46
CA ARG A 487 58.20 47.23 -25.41
C ARG A 487 59.12 48.40 -25.04
N LEU A 488 60.01 48.22 -24.06
CA LEU A 488 60.99 49.24 -23.67
C LEU A 488 62.01 49.51 -24.80
N ASP A 489 62.49 48.47 -25.49
CA ASP A 489 63.39 48.61 -26.65
C ASP A 489 62.74 49.39 -27.79
N ALA A 490 61.45 49.15 -28.06
CA ALA A 490 60.71 49.91 -29.06
C ALA A 490 60.59 51.40 -28.68
N ILE A 491 60.37 51.70 -27.39
CA ILE A 491 60.35 53.06 -26.86
C ILE A 491 61.74 53.72 -26.97
N GLU A 492 62.80 53.00 -26.61
CA GLU A 492 64.17 53.51 -26.69
C GLU A 492 64.64 53.76 -28.14
N ALA A 493 64.19 52.93 -29.10
CA ALA A 493 64.46 53.15 -30.51
C ALA A 493 63.84 54.46 -31.02
N LEU A 494 62.65 54.86 -30.53
CA LEU A 494 62.04 56.16 -30.83
C LEU A 494 62.82 57.31 -30.18
N ARG A 495 63.28 57.13 -28.93
CA ARG A 495 64.15 58.09 -28.24
C ARG A 495 65.46 58.33 -28.99
N ALA A 496 66.13 57.28 -29.46
CA ALA A 496 67.39 57.36 -30.19
C ALA A 496 67.26 58.11 -31.53
N LYS A 497 66.06 58.10 -32.14
CA LYS A 497 65.75 58.86 -33.36
C LYS A 497 65.41 60.34 -33.09
N GLY A 498 65.35 60.77 -31.83
CA GLY A 498 64.96 62.12 -31.44
C GLY A 498 63.45 62.41 -31.52
N ASP A 499 62.61 61.40 -31.82
CA ASP A 499 61.16 61.55 -31.93
C ASP A 499 60.48 61.37 -30.56
N LEU A 500 60.69 62.36 -29.68
CA LEU A 500 60.15 62.36 -28.32
C LEU A 500 58.62 62.42 -28.28
N LYS A 501 57.97 62.89 -29.35
CA LYS A 501 56.50 62.96 -29.42
C LYS A 501 55.89 61.58 -29.66
N ALA A 502 56.54 60.75 -30.49
CA ALA A 502 56.08 59.39 -30.76
C ALA A 502 56.19 58.43 -29.56
N ILE A 503 56.97 58.77 -28.52
CA ILE A 503 57.15 57.95 -27.31
C ILE A 503 55.86 57.83 -26.47
N SER A 504 55.00 58.84 -26.48
CA SER A 504 53.89 58.94 -25.52
C SER A 504 52.91 57.76 -25.58
N ALA A 505 52.52 57.32 -26.78
CA ALA A 505 51.55 56.24 -26.94
C ALA A 505 52.14 54.86 -26.55
N PRO A 506 53.30 54.44 -27.07
CA PRO A 506 53.97 53.20 -26.62
C PRO A 506 54.28 53.17 -25.12
N TYR A 507 54.65 54.31 -24.52
CA TYR A 507 54.86 54.38 -23.07
C TYR A 507 53.57 54.16 -22.27
N LYS A 508 52.44 54.74 -22.71
CA LYS A 508 51.13 54.48 -22.08
C LYS A 508 50.73 53.01 -22.19
N GLU A 509 50.97 52.37 -23.34
CA GLU A 509 50.71 50.94 -23.51
C GLU A 509 51.58 50.07 -22.60
N PHE A 510 52.86 50.42 -22.44
CA PHE A 510 53.75 49.76 -21.50
C PHE A 510 53.27 49.93 -20.05
N LEU A 511 52.90 51.15 -19.63
CA LEU A 511 52.36 51.42 -18.29
C LEU A 511 51.08 50.62 -18.03
N GLN A 512 50.19 50.53 -19.00
CA GLN A 512 48.98 49.70 -18.88
C GLN A 512 49.35 48.22 -18.70
N ALA A 513 50.27 47.71 -19.52
CA ALA A 513 50.71 46.32 -19.43
C ALA A 513 51.40 46.00 -18.09
N TRP A 514 52.19 46.93 -17.56
CA TRP A 514 52.79 46.84 -16.22
C TRP A 514 51.71 46.83 -15.13
N THR A 515 50.74 47.74 -15.23
CA THR A 515 49.60 47.80 -14.29
C THR A 515 48.81 46.49 -14.30
N ASP A 516 48.50 45.94 -15.48
CA ASP A 516 47.76 44.69 -15.63
C ASP A 516 48.55 43.48 -15.10
N TYR A 517 49.87 43.52 -15.18
CA TYR A 517 50.74 42.53 -14.55
C TYR A 517 50.71 42.66 -13.02
N GLY A 518 50.83 43.89 -12.50
CA GLY A 518 50.74 44.17 -11.06
C GLY A 518 49.42 43.71 -10.46
N LEU A 519 48.29 44.03 -11.11
CA LEU A 519 46.97 43.60 -10.68
C LEU A 519 46.85 42.06 -10.64
N ARG A 520 47.34 41.37 -11.68
CA ARG A 520 47.34 39.90 -11.71
C ARG A 520 48.18 39.30 -10.59
N ARG A 521 49.39 39.83 -10.35
CA ARG A 521 50.24 39.38 -9.23
C ARG A 521 49.57 39.55 -7.87
N ILE A 522 48.86 40.65 -7.68
CA ILE A 522 48.10 40.91 -6.46
C ILE A 522 46.93 39.94 -6.32
N GLN A 523 46.19 39.67 -7.40
CA GLN A 523 45.09 38.69 -7.42
C GLN A 523 45.61 37.26 -7.12
N ASP A 524 46.70 36.85 -7.77
CA ASP A 524 47.33 35.54 -7.55
C ASP A 524 47.79 35.38 -6.10
N ALA A 525 48.35 36.44 -5.49
CA ALA A 525 48.78 36.44 -4.10
C ALA A 525 47.60 36.32 -3.12
N ALA A 526 46.49 37.02 -3.40
CA ALA A 526 45.26 36.93 -2.62
C ALA A 526 44.65 35.51 -2.71
N HIS A 527 44.44 34.99 -3.93
CA HIS A 527 43.88 33.66 -4.16
C HIS A 527 44.76 32.54 -3.57
N GLY A 528 46.09 32.66 -3.67
CA GLY A 528 47.03 31.72 -3.08
C GLY A 528 46.90 31.63 -1.55
N THR A 529 46.58 32.75 -0.91
CA THR A 529 46.34 32.81 0.55
C THR A 529 45.00 32.18 0.92
N GLU A 530 43.96 32.39 0.10
CA GLU A 530 42.61 31.84 0.33
C GLU A 530 42.53 30.32 0.15
N ALA A 531 43.28 29.76 -0.80
CA ALA A 531 43.16 28.34 -1.17
C ALA A 531 43.34 27.38 0.00
N ALA A 532 44.22 27.68 0.95
CA ALA A 532 44.43 26.86 2.15
C ALA A 532 43.21 26.90 3.09
N PHE A 533 42.62 28.08 3.29
CA PHE A 533 41.40 28.24 4.07
C PHE A 533 40.23 27.49 3.44
N CYS A 534 40.05 27.63 2.12
CA CYS A 534 38.97 27.00 1.36
C CYS A 534 39.00 25.46 1.44
N ARG A 535 40.19 24.85 1.34
CA ARG A 535 40.34 23.39 1.49
C ARG A 535 39.90 22.90 2.87
N ASN A 536 40.35 23.59 3.92
CA ASN A 536 40.02 23.22 5.30
C ASN A 536 38.53 23.38 5.57
N PHE A 537 37.94 24.50 5.13
CA PHE A 537 36.51 24.76 5.27
C PHE A 537 35.64 23.73 4.52
N GLY A 538 36.05 23.34 3.30
CA GLY A 538 35.39 22.29 2.53
C GLY A 538 35.49 20.90 3.18
N ALA A 539 36.62 20.57 3.80
CA ALA A 539 36.76 19.34 4.58
C ALA A 539 35.80 19.30 5.78
N ASP A 540 35.65 20.43 6.48
CA ASP A 540 34.76 20.56 7.62
C ASP A 540 33.28 20.42 7.27
N LEU A 541 32.89 21.03 6.16
CA LEU A 541 31.55 20.88 5.62
C LEU A 541 31.24 19.40 5.35
N ARG A 542 32.17 18.66 4.73
CA ARG A 542 32.00 17.22 4.47
C ARG A 542 31.88 16.42 5.76
N ARG A 543 32.71 16.71 6.77
CA ARG A 543 32.64 16.05 8.09
C ARG A 543 31.27 16.25 8.75
N THR A 544 30.77 17.49 8.79
CA THR A 544 29.43 17.80 9.35
C THR A 544 28.29 17.13 8.58
N LEU A 545 28.38 17.03 7.25
CA LEU A 545 27.38 16.29 6.46
C LEU A 545 27.38 14.79 6.78
N THR A 546 28.56 14.17 6.91
CA THR A 546 28.68 12.76 7.29
C THR A 546 28.09 12.50 8.68
N GLU A 547 28.34 13.40 9.65
CA GLU A 547 27.75 13.31 10.99
C GLU A 547 26.22 13.48 10.97
N THR A 548 25.72 14.44 10.19
CA THR A 548 24.27 14.65 10.01
C THR A 548 23.60 13.43 9.39
N GLU A 549 24.25 12.80 8.39
CA GLU A 549 23.76 11.58 7.76
C GLU A 549 23.75 10.38 8.73
N ALA A 550 24.78 10.24 9.57
CA ALA A 550 24.83 9.22 10.62
C ALA A 550 23.66 9.40 11.61
N ASN A 551 23.41 10.63 12.06
CA ASN A 551 22.29 10.94 12.96
C ASN A 551 20.92 10.70 12.30
N MET A 552 20.79 11.01 11.01
CA MET A 552 19.56 10.78 10.25
C MET A 552 19.24 9.28 10.10
N ARG A 553 20.24 8.41 9.88
CA ARG A 553 20.04 6.96 9.74
C ARG A 553 19.43 6.31 10.97
N LEU A 554 19.61 6.94 12.12
CA LEU A 554 19.10 6.48 13.40
C LEU A 554 17.62 6.84 13.66
N ILE A 555 17.05 7.70 12.83
CA ILE A 555 15.62 8.05 12.87
C ILE A 555 14.90 7.10 11.92
N THR A 556 14.26 6.07 12.49
CA THR A 556 13.67 4.96 11.72
C THR A 556 12.55 5.44 10.80
N GLU A 557 11.77 6.44 11.22
CA GLU A 557 10.67 7.02 10.44
C GLU A 557 10.61 8.56 10.60
N SER A 558 10.88 9.28 9.52
CA SER A 558 10.65 10.73 9.44
C SER A 558 10.15 11.12 8.04
N PRO A 559 9.06 11.90 7.94
CA PRO A 559 8.56 12.38 6.64
C PRO A 559 9.59 13.25 5.90
N GLY A 560 10.50 13.92 6.61
CA GLY A 560 11.54 14.78 6.01
C GLY A 560 12.78 14.06 5.50
N ARG A 561 12.91 12.74 5.72
CA ARG A 561 14.15 12.00 5.46
C ARG A 561 14.62 12.08 4.00
N ARG A 562 13.70 11.91 3.05
CA ARG A 562 14.03 11.98 1.61
C ARG A 562 14.55 13.36 1.21
N ASP A 563 13.97 14.42 1.76
CA ASP A 563 14.37 15.78 1.47
C ASP A 563 15.75 16.10 2.06
N TRP A 564 16.04 15.60 3.27
CA TRP A 564 17.36 15.71 3.89
C TRP A 564 18.44 14.95 3.11
N GLU A 565 18.16 13.71 2.69
CA GLU A 565 19.07 12.90 1.86
C GLU A 565 19.41 13.64 0.56
N ALA A 566 18.39 14.12 -0.15
CA ALA A 566 18.57 14.89 -1.38
C ALA A 566 19.35 16.19 -1.16
N ALA A 567 19.12 16.88 -0.04
CA ALA A 567 19.81 18.11 0.32
C ALA A 567 21.28 17.87 0.68
N ILE A 568 21.58 16.84 1.48
CA ILE A 568 22.96 16.44 1.81
C ILE A 568 23.76 16.11 0.54
N ASP A 569 23.17 15.33 -0.38
CA ASP A 569 23.82 14.98 -1.65
C ASP A 569 24.00 16.21 -2.56
N ARG A 570 23.04 17.13 -2.57
CA ARG A 570 23.19 18.42 -3.26
C ARG A 570 24.36 19.19 -2.69
N ILE A 571 24.44 19.39 -1.37
CA ILE A 571 25.51 20.15 -0.73
C ILE A 571 26.87 19.49 -1.01
N ARG A 572 26.97 18.17 -0.89
CA ARG A 572 28.19 17.40 -1.18
C ARG A 572 28.68 17.62 -2.62
N ARG A 573 27.78 17.56 -3.60
CA ARG A 573 28.11 17.82 -5.02
C ARG A 573 28.57 19.25 -5.24
N HIS A 574 27.87 20.23 -4.66
CA HIS A 574 28.21 21.65 -4.83
C HIS A 574 29.55 21.98 -4.15
N ALA A 575 29.77 21.49 -2.93
CA ALA A 575 31.03 21.70 -2.19
C ALA A 575 32.25 21.18 -2.95
N ASN A 576 32.13 20.04 -3.64
CA ASN A 576 33.20 19.49 -4.48
C ASN A 576 33.41 20.27 -5.80
N SER A 577 32.44 21.09 -6.21
CA SER A 577 32.52 21.89 -7.43
C SER A 577 33.06 23.31 -7.21
N VAL A 578 33.18 23.77 -5.96
CA VAL A 578 33.77 25.07 -5.63
C VAL A 578 35.30 24.97 -5.76
N PRO A 579 35.94 25.75 -6.64
CA PRO A 579 37.40 25.79 -6.72
C PRO A 579 38.01 26.33 -5.42
N ASP A 580 39.16 25.77 -5.01
CA ASP A 580 39.90 26.23 -3.82
C ASP A 580 40.24 27.72 -3.88
N GLU A 581 40.50 28.25 -5.08
CA GLU A 581 41.00 29.61 -5.31
C GLU A 581 39.90 30.69 -5.30
N THR A 582 38.62 30.30 -5.32
CA THR A 582 37.50 31.26 -5.46
C THR A 582 36.40 31.07 -4.42
N CYS A 583 36.67 30.33 -3.33
CA CYS A 583 35.61 30.01 -2.38
C CYS A 583 35.08 31.24 -1.62
N LEU A 584 35.85 32.33 -1.51
CA LEU A 584 35.43 33.59 -0.88
C LEU A 584 35.03 34.69 -1.87
N ASP A 585 35.23 34.45 -3.18
CA ASP A 585 34.93 35.38 -4.29
C ASP A 585 35.44 36.81 -4.01
N VAL A 586 36.69 36.91 -3.57
CA VAL A 586 37.36 38.18 -3.28
C VAL A 586 37.76 38.86 -4.58
N ASN A 587 37.25 40.06 -4.80
CA ASN A 587 37.55 40.84 -6.00
C ASN A 587 38.48 42.01 -5.64
N VAL A 588 39.67 42.03 -6.23
CA VAL A 588 40.61 43.14 -6.05
C VAL A 588 40.42 44.12 -7.20
N GLN A 589 40.02 45.35 -6.87
CA GLN A 589 39.87 46.44 -7.83
C GLN A 589 40.87 47.55 -7.54
N ARG A 590 41.36 48.20 -8.61
CA ARG A 590 42.19 49.39 -8.46
C ARG A 590 41.33 50.60 -8.08
N LYS A 591 41.76 51.33 -7.04
CA LYS A 591 41.15 52.60 -6.60
C LYS A 591 42.24 53.67 -6.51
N ALA A 592 42.35 54.47 -7.58
CA ALA A 592 43.38 55.51 -7.75
C ALA A 592 44.82 54.96 -7.58
N ASP A 593 45.49 55.35 -6.50
CA ASP A 593 46.88 54.98 -6.14
C ASP A 593 46.94 53.76 -5.19
N SER A 594 45.82 53.06 -4.98
CA SER A 594 45.71 51.91 -4.09
C SER A 594 44.92 50.76 -4.74
N PHE A 595 45.06 49.56 -4.20
CA PHE A 595 44.19 48.42 -4.50
C PHE A 595 43.19 48.26 -3.36
N ALA A 596 41.89 48.26 -3.70
CA ALA A 596 40.83 47.95 -2.76
C ALA A 596 40.42 46.49 -2.91
N VAL A 597 40.34 45.78 -1.78
CA VAL A 597 39.83 44.42 -1.71
C VAL A 597 38.35 44.51 -1.39
N GLU A 598 37.49 44.15 -2.34
CA GLU A 598 36.05 44.02 -2.14
C GLU A 598 35.69 42.54 -2.03
N GLN A 599 35.23 42.14 -0.84
CA GLN A 599 34.62 40.83 -0.65
C GLN A 599 33.15 40.90 -1.06
N LYS A 600 32.70 40.06 -1.99
CA LYS A 600 31.26 39.95 -2.28
C LYS A 600 30.51 39.40 -1.06
N ALA A 601 29.26 39.82 -0.91
CA ALA A 601 28.44 39.54 0.27
C ALA A 601 28.03 38.06 0.45
N GLY A 602 28.39 37.15 -0.46
CA GLY A 602 28.04 35.73 -0.40
C GLY A 602 29.17 34.87 -0.91
N SER A 603 29.58 33.90 -0.11
CA SER A 603 30.57 32.89 -0.49
C SER A 603 29.85 31.55 -0.63
N PRO A 604 30.06 30.83 -1.75
CA PRO A 604 29.34 29.59 -2.02
C PRO A 604 29.56 28.52 -0.95
N LEU A 605 30.74 28.46 -0.31
CA LEU A 605 30.96 27.52 0.79
C LEU A 605 30.24 27.93 2.09
N PHE A 606 30.17 29.23 2.40
CA PHE A 606 29.45 29.70 3.58
C PHE A 606 27.93 29.47 3.45
N ASP A 607 27.37 29.66 2.25
CA ASP A 607 25.96 29.36 1.96
C ASP A 607 25.67 27.86 2.14
N LEU A 608 26.54 27.00 1.59
CA LEU A 608 26.44 25.54 1.75
C LEU A 608 26.58 25.11 3.22
N ARG A 609 27.42 25.79 4.01
CA ARG A 609 27.54 25.55 5.46
C ARG A 609 26.27 25.95 6.20
N ALA A 610 25.67 27.09 5.86
CA ALA A 610 24.41 27.53 6.45
C ALA A 610 23.27 26.53 6.14
N GLU A 611 23.22 26.02 4.91
CA GLU A 611 22.28 24.98 4.50
C GLU A 611 22.50 23.67 5.28
N ALA A 612 23.75 23.20 5.38
CA ALA A 612 24.10 22.01 6.16
C ALA A 612 23.70 22.14 7.64
N ASN A 613 23.96 23.30 8.25
CA ASN A 613 23.54 23.61 9.62
C ASN A 613 22.01 23.65 9.78
N SER A 614 21.27 24.05 8.74
CA SER A 614 19.80 23.98 8.75
C SER A 614 19.33 22.52 8.79
N ILE A 615 19.87 21.67 7.91
CA ILE A 615 19.52 20.24 7.87
C ILE A 615 19.84 19.57 9.20
N ALA A 616 21.02 19.85 9.77
CA ALA A 616 21.41 19.30 11.06
C ALA A 616 20.41 19.66 12.18
N ARG A 617 19.88 20.91 12.18
CA ARG A 617 18.84 21.35 13.14
C ARG A 617 17.50 20.66 12.92
N ASP A 618 17.11 20.42 11.67
CA ASP A 618 15.88 19.70 11.34
C ASP A 618 15.95 18.24 11.77
N VAL A 619 17.07 17.57 11.48
CA VAL A 619 17.35 16.18 11.92
C VAL A 619 17.33 16.10 13.45
N PHE A 620 17.97 17.05 14.15
CA PHE A 620 17.94 17.11 15.61
C PHE A 620 16.52 17.28 16.16
N THR A 621 15.72 18.18 15.57
CA THR A 621 14.33 18.40 16.00
C THR A 621 13.48 17.14 15.84
N ALA A 622 13.66 16.41 14.74
CA ALA A 622 12.97 15.15 14.52
C ALA A 622 13.44 14.04 15.47
N ALA A 623 14.74 13.96 15.75
CA ALA A 623 15.27 13.03 16.74
C ALA A 623 14.68 13.30 18.14
N LEU A 624 14.61 14.58 18.55
CA LEU A 624 14.04 14.98 19.83
C LEU A 624 12.54 14.62 19.94
N ASN A 625 11.80 14.74 18.83
CA ASN A 625 10.39 14.34 18.76
C ASN A 625 10.22 12.81 18.87
N ALA A 626 11.07 12.04 18.19
CA ALA A 626 11.02 10.59 18.18
C ALA A 626 11.47 9.95 19.50
N THR A 627 12.26 10.68 20.31
CA THR A 627 12.81 10.15 21.55
C THR A 627 11.76 10.13 22.67
N PRO A 628 11.54 9.00 23.37
CA PRO A 628 10.58 8.87 24.46
C PRO A 628 11.10 9.52 25.76
N LEU A 629 11.25 10.84 25.76
CA LEU A 629 11.67 11.63 26.91
C LEU A 629 10.46 12.15 27.70
N PRO A 630 10.56 12.26 29.04
CA PRO A 630 9.63 13.04 29.85
C PRO A 630 9.55 14.48 29.32
N GLY A 631 8.35 15.09 29.36
CA GLY A 631 8.09 16.41 28.78
C GLY A 631 9.03 17.51 29.28
N ALA A 632 9.33 17.54 30.60
CA ALA A 632 10.24 18.51 31.19
C ALA A 632 11.68 18.35 30.67
N SER A 633 12.17 17.12 30.56
CA SER A 633 13.50 16.82 30.02
C SER A 633 13.60 17.15 28.52
N ARG A 634 12.51 16.97 27.77
CA ARG A 634 12.44 17.34 26.35
C ARG A 634 12.50 18.85 26.15
N LEU A 635 11.77 19.62 26.97
CA LEU A 635 11.78 21.08 26.88
C LEU A 635 13.12 21.68 27.27
N ASP A 636 13.73 21.22 28.35
CA ASP A 636 15.04 21.73 28.77
C ASP A 636 16.13 21.37 27.74
N ALA A 637 16.10 20.16 27.16
CA ALA A 637 16.98 19.79 26.05
C ALA A 637 16.78 20.70 24.82
N ALA A 638 15.53 21.06 24.50
CA ALA A 638 15.24 21.99 23.41
C ALA A 638 15.73 23.42 23.71
N GLU A 639 15.47 23.95 24.91
CA GLU A 639 15.87 25.30 25.33
C GLU A 639 17.39 25.47 25.32
N ARG A 640 18.12 24.46 25.80
CA ARG A 640 19.59 24.48 25.81
C ARG A 640 20.23 24.21 24.46
N SER A 641 19.54 23.53 23.55
CA SER A 641 20.02 23.40 22.16
C SER A 641 20.03 24.73 21.41
N GLY A 642 19.26 25.72 21.88
CA GLY A 642 19.10 27.01 21.22
C GLY A 642 18.35 26.95 19.88
N VAL A 643 17.81 25.78 19.48
CA VAL A 643 17.07 25.60 18.22
C VAL A 643 15.62 26.06 18.41
N PRO A 644 15.18 27.20 17.81
CA PRO A 644 13.86 27.75 18.08
C PRO A 644 12.72 26.78 17.73
N GLN A 645 12.86 26.03 16.64
CA GLN A 645 11.88 25.04 16.20
C GLN A 645 11.71 23.91 17.21
N ALA A 646 12.81 23.41 17.78
CA ALA A 646 12.78 22.39 18.82
C ALA A 646 12.12 22.90 20.10
N ILE A 647 12.37 24.16 20.49
CA ILE A 647 11.78 24.79 21.68
C ILE A 647 10.26 24.91 21.51
N VAL A 648 9.82 25.44 20.37
CA VAL A 648 8.39 25.57 20.05
C VAL A 648 7.73 24.20 20.07
N LEU A 649 8.34 23.20 19.43
CA LEU A 649 7.83 21.83 19.40
C LEU A 649 7.76 21.24 20.82
N ALA A 650 8.80 21.37 21.64
CA ALA A 650 8.83 20.81 22.98
C ALA A 650 7.81 21.48 23.92
N ARG A 651 7.61 22.80 23.82
CA ARG A 651 6.56 23.52 24.55
C ARG A 651 5.16 23.10 24.10
N GLN A 652 4.96 22.92 22.80
CA GLN A 652 3.70 22.39 22.27
C GLN A 652 3.43 20.98 22.81
N LEU A 653 4.42 20.09 22.78
CA LEU A 653 4.29 18.71 23.27
C LEU A 653 4.08 18.58 24.79
N LEU A 654 4.43 19.61 25.58
CA LEU A 654 4.12 19.66 27.03
C LEU A 654 2.68 20.09 27.33
N SER A 655 2.12 20.95 26.48
CA SER A 655 0.81 21.57 26.67
C SER A 655 -0.32 20.82 25.94
N SER A 656 0.04 20.10 24.88
CA SER A 656 -0.90 19.39 24.00
C SER A 656 -0.95 17.91 24.36
N PRO A 657 -2.13 17.26 24.25
CA PRO A 657 -2.25 15.82 24.42
C PRO A 657 -1.28 15.09 23.48
N ARG A 658 -0.56 14.09 24.01
CA ARG A 658 0.36 13.29 23.22
C ARG A 658 -0.39 12.53 22.12
N SER A 659 0.16 12.51 20.91
CA SER A 659 -0.40 11.71 19.82
C SER A 659 -0.17 10.22 20.10
N LEU A 660 -1.26 9.47 20.30
CA LEU A 660 -1.28 8.03 20.46
C LEU A 660 -1.47 7.38 19.10
N THR A 661 -0.66 6.37 18.80
CA THR A 661 -0.74 5.65 17.54
C THR A 661 -1.45 4.33 17.75
N LEU A 662 -2.45 4.05 16.93
CA LEU A 662 -3.21 2.80 16.95
C LEU A 662 -2.80 1.92 15.76
N ALA A 663 -2.51 0.66 16.04
CA ALA A 663 -2.34 -0.38 15.03
C ALA A 663 -3.38 -1.49 15.25
N THR A 664 -3.78 -2.16 14.18
CA THR A 664 -4.72 -3.29 14.24
C THR A 664 -4.05 -4.58 13.81
N GLU A 665 -4.40 -5.67 14.50
CA GLU A 665 -4.03 -7.02 14.13
C GLU A 665 -5.30 -7.89 14.09
N PRO A 666 -5.67 -8.45 12.91
CA PRO A 666 -5.02 -8.32 11.60
C PRO A 666 -5.20 -6.92 10.98
N SER A 667 -4.39 -6.59 9.95
CA SER A 667 -4.49 -5.31 9.23
C SER A 667 -5.73 -5.18 8.34
N VAL A 668 -6.29 -6.31 7.90
CA VAL A 668 -7.55 -6.37 7.15
C VAL A 668 -8.65 -6.85 8.08
N LEU A 669 -9.64 -5.99 8.33
CA LEU A 669 -10.69 -6.25 9.31
C LEU A 669 -11.92 -6.86 8.66
N ARG A 670 -12.47 -7.93 9.26
CA ARG A 670 -13.66 -8.63 8.79
C ARG A 670 -14.68 -8.84 9.90
N THR A 671 -15.97 -8.90 9.54
CA THR A 671 -17.04 -9.17 10.51
C THR A 671 -16.89 -10.53 11.20
N GLY A 672 -17.22 -10.59 12.49
CA GLY A 672 -17.10 -11.79 13.34
C GLY A 672 -15.68 -12.16 13.78
N GLN A 673 -14.65 -11.55 13.20
CA GLN A 673 -13.26 -11.80 13.56
C GLN A 673 -12.85 -10.97 14.77
N ALA A 674 -12.06 -11.55 15.69
CA ALA A 674 -11.44 -10.79 16.78
C ALA A 674 -10.37 -9.84 16.20
N VAL A 675 -10.46 -8.56 16.55
CA VAL A 675 -9.52 -7.50 16.17
C VAL A 675 -8.81 -7.03 17.43
N ARG A 676 -7.48 -7.10 17.43
CA ARG A 676 -6.67 -6.52 18.49
C ARG A 676 -6.19 -5.13 18.09
N PHE A 677 -6.32 -4.18 19.01
CA PHE A 677 -5.83 -2.81 18.87
C PHE A 677 -4.61 -2.63 19.78
N ASP A 678 -3.45 -2.48 19.16
CA ASP A 678 -2.20 -2.16 19.85
C ASP A 678 -2.01 -0.64 19.88
N VAL A 679 -1.64 -0.12 21.05
CA VAL A 679 -1.48 1.31 21.30
C VAL A 679 0.00 1.62 21.54
N SER A 680 0.56 2.46 20.68
CA SER A 680 1.95 2.91 20.74
C SER A 680 2.03 4.37 21.20
N ASN A 681 3.23 4.82 21.58
CA ASN A 681 3.50 6.17 22.11
C ASN A 681 2.84 6.49 23.46
N LEU A 682 2.49 5.47 24.25
CA LEU A 682 2.15 5.64 25.67
C LEU A 682 3.38 6.15 26.43
N ASP A 683 3.22 7.18 27.26
CA ASP A 683 4.35 7.72 28.02
C ASP A 683 4.85 6.69 29.02
N PRO A 684 6.16 6.34 29.04
CA PRO A 684 6.70 5.40 30.02
C PRO A 684 6.43 5.80 31.48
N ALA A 685 6.27 7.08 31.77
CA ALA A 685 5.94 7.58 33.11
C ALA A 685 4.47 7.38 33.51
N TRP A 686 3.58 7.02 32.57
CA TRP A 686 2.19 6.73 32.88
C TRP A 686 2.07 5.37 33.54
N GLY A 687 1.92 5.39 34.87
CA GLY A 687 1.64 4.21 35.69
C GLY A 687 0.15 3.84 35.73
N PRO A 688 -0.26 3.03 36.72
CA PRO A 688 -1.64 2.53 36.84
C PRO A 688 -2.68 3.65 37.11
N GLY A 689 -2.25 4.83 37.57
CA GLY A 689 -3.12 6.00 37.79
C GLY A 689 -3.54 6.75 36.53
N VAL A 690 -3.05 6.36 35.34
CA VAL A 690 -3.49 6.91 34.05
C VAL A 690 -4.32 5.86 33.33
N LEU A 691 -5.54 6.23 32.97
CA LEU A 691 -6.46 5.40 32.21
C LEU A 691 -6.34 5.70 30.72
N VAL A 692 -6.54 4.68 29.91
CA VAL A 692 -6.62 4.73 28.45
C VAL A 692 -7.98 4.18 28.06
N ALA A 693 -8.75 4.96 27.31
CA ALA A 693 -10.09 4.64 26.85
C ALA A 693 -10.12 4.55 25.33
N ILE A 694 -10.74 3.51 24.78
CA ILE A 694 -10.91 3.31 23.34
C ILE A 694 -12.40 3.23 22.98
N ASN A 695 -12.80 3.93 21.92
CA ASN A 695 -14.11 3.84 21.29
C ASN A 695 -13.94 3.22 19.90
N TYR A 696 -14.52 2.04 19.71
CA TYR A 696 -14.40 1.25 18.49
C TYR A 696 -15.22 1.78 17.31
N GLY A 697 -16.08 2.78 17.56
CA GLY A 697 -16.83 3.47 16.52
C GLY A 697 -18.05 2.70 15.98
N ASP A 698 -18.47 1.63 16.64
CA ASP A 698 -19.65 0.81 16.33
C ASP A 698 -20.77 0.92 17.38
N ARG A 699 -20.73 1.98 18.20
CA ARG A 699 -21.67 2.29 19.31
C ARG A 699 -21.53 1.37 20.53
N THR A 700 -20.50 0.53 20.57
CA THR A 700 -20.11 -0.16 21.81
C THR A 700 -19.63 0.85 22.85
N VAL A 701 -19.86 0.52 24.12
CA VAL A 701 -19.41 1.36 25.25
C VAL A 701 -17.88 1.42 25.23
N PRO A 702 -17.25 2.60 25.38
CA PRO A 702 -15.80 2.70 25.40
C PRO A 702 -15.17 1.79 26.45
N GLU A 703 -14.20 0.98 26.04
CA GLU A 703 -13.44 0.13 26.95
C GLU A 703 -12.35 0.97 27.61
N GLN A 704 -12.17 0.83 28.93
CA GLN A 704 -11.17 1.56 29.71
C GLN A 704 -10.23 0.58 30.41
N ARG A 705 -8.93 0.84 30.32
CA ARG A 705 -7.87 0.07 30.98
C ARG A 705 -6.78 1.02 31.48
N SER A 706 -6.00 0.61 32.47
CA SER A 706 -4.82 1.40 32.85
C SER A 706 -3.78 1.43 31.71
N ALA A 707 -2.95 2.48 31.65
CA ALA A 707 -1.88 2.58 30.67
C ALA A 707 -0.91 1.39 30.74
N GLU A 708 -0.71 0.82 31.93
CA GLU A 708 0.09 -0.38 32.14
C GLU A 708 -0.56 -1.64 31.55
N GLU A 709 -1.87 -1.84 31.80
CA GLU A 709 -2.62 -2.96 31.20
C GLU A 709 -2.70 -2.86 29.68
N VAL A 710 -2.83 -1.66 29.12
CA VAL A 710 -2.79 -1.46 27.67
C VAL A 710 -1.42 -1.83 27.10
N ARG A 711 -0.31 -1.51 27.78
CA ARG A 711 1.03 -2.00 27.39
C ARG A 711 1.14 -3.53 27.50
N LYS A 712 0.46 -4.16 28.46
CA LYS A 712 0.51 -5.61 28.72
C LYS A 712 -0.41 -6.44 27.83
N MET A 713 -1.58 -5.94 27.44
CA MET A 713 -2.59 -6.71 26.67
C MET A 713 -3.20 -5.99 25.45
N GLY A 714 -3.08 -4.67 25.33
CA GLY A 714 -3.83 -3.90 24.32
C GLY A 714 -5.34 -3.98 24.54
N PHE A 715 -6.11 -3.76 23.47
CA PHE A 715 -7.58 -3.91 23.46
C PHE A 715 -8.01 -4.96 22.44
N VAL A 716 -9.11 -5.68 22.69
CA VAL A 716 -9.64 -6.71 21.78
C VAL A 716 -11.13 -6.50 21.57
N HIS A 717 -11.58 -6.47 20.32
CA HIS A 717 -12.97 -6.23 19.95
C HIS A 717 -13.44 -7.09 18.78
N ARG A 718 -14.76 -7.28 18.64
CA ARG A 718 -15.39 -8.01 17.53
C ARG A 718 -16.52 -7.17 16.92
N TYR A 719 -16.47 -7.00 15.61
CA TYR A 719 -17.49 -6.26 14.85
C TYR A 719 -18.54 -7.21 14.25
N ASP A 720 -19.82 -6.96 14.52
CA ASP A 720 -20.91 -7.82 14.04
C ASP A 720 -21.36 -7.50 12.60
N ALA A 721 -21.14 -6.25 12.17
CA ALA A 721 -21.59 -5.71 10.89
C ALA A 721 -20.47 -4.97 10.13
N PRO A 722 -20.48 -4.99 8.78
CA PRO A 722 -19.48 -4.28 7.99
C PRO A 722 -19.76 -2.78 8.07
N LEU A 723 -18.75 -2.00 8.40
CA LEU A 723 -18.88 -0.55 8.54
C LEU A 723 -17.52 0.16 8.36
N PRO A 724 -17.50 1.31 7.69
CA PRO A 724 -16.40 2.26 7.82
C PRO A 724 -16.56 3.01 9.14
N THR A 725 -15.49 3.10 9.94
CA THR A 725 -15.51 3.88 11.18
C THR A 725 -14.16 4.44 11.56
N THR A 726 -14.17 5.36 12.53
CA THR A 726 -12.97 5.93 13.12
C THR A 726 -12.90 5.50 14.56
N VAL A 727 -11.94 4.62 14.86
CA VAL A 727 -11.61 4.24 16.23
C VAL A 727 -10.91 5.42 16.88
N LYS A 728 -11.35 5.80 18.07
CA LYS A 728 -10.75 6.91 18.84
C LYS A 728 -10.18 6.37 20.14
N ILE A 729 -9.02 6.88 20.52
CA ILE A 729 -8.38 6.55 21.79
C ILE A 729 -8.03 7.84 22.52
N ALA A 730 -8.16 7.83 23.84
CA ALA A 730 -7.70 8.90 24.71
C ALA A 730 -7.02 8.33 25.95
N ALA A 731 -6.08 9.07 26.51
CA ALA A 731 -5.47 8.81 27.80
C ALA A 731 -5.72 9.99 28.73
N ALA A 732 -6.11 9.73 29.98
CA ALA A 732 -6.40 10.75 31.00
C ALA A 732 -6.27 10.15 32.41
N THR A 733 -6.25 10.99 33.44
CA THR A 733 -6.31 10.55 34.85
C THR A 733 -7.68 9.98 35.23
N GLY A 734 -8.71 10.31 34.45
CA GLY A 734 -10.06 9.77 34.60
C GLY A 734 -10.92 10.08 33.39
N PHE A 735 -12.02 9.35 33.25
CA PHE A 735 -13.03 9.52 32.21
C PHE A 735 -14.42 9.62 32.84
N GLN A 736 -15.32 10.35 32.21
CA GLN A 736 -16.73 10.27 32.57
C GLN A 736 -17.29 8.86 32.26
N PRO A 737 -18.30 8.38 33.01
CA PRO A 737 -18.85 7.04 32.81
C PRO A 737 -19.36 6.84 31.38
N GLN A 738 -18.93 5.74 30.74
CA GLN A 738 -19.37 5.33 29.39
C GLN A 738 -19.07 6.32 28.25
N THR A 739 -18.20 7.32 28.47
CA THR A 739 -17.77 8.24 27.42
C THR A 739 -16.26 8.22 27.25
N LEU A 740 -15.78 8.89 26.20
CA LEU A 740 -14.36 9.14 25.95
C LEU A 740 -13.94 10.55 26.41
N GLU A 741 -14.81 11.23 27.16
CA GLU A 741 -14.54 12.56 27.71
C GLU A 741 -13.76 12.42 29.01
N ALA A 742 -12.57 13.03 29.05
CA ALA A 742 -11.75 13.05 30.26
C ALA A 742 -12.48 13.79 31.39
N SER A 743 -12.34 13.31 32.62
CA SER A 743 -12.82 14.02 33.81
C SER A 743 -12.02 15.29 34.08
N ASP A 744 -10.72 15.26 33.75
CA ASP A 744 -9.77 16.34 33.96
C ASP A 744 -9.06 16.68 32.63
N GLN A 745 -7.72 16.60 32.59
CA GLN A 745 -6.92 16.88 31.42
C GLN A 745 -6.69 15.62 30.57
N VAL A 746 -6.86 15.77 29.26
CA VAL A 746 -6.48 14.73 28.29
C VAL A 746 -4.96 14.73 28.15
N LEU A 747 -4.33 13.61 28.49
CA LEU A 747 -2.89 13.39 28.44
C LEU A 747 -2.44 12.87 27.07
N GLY A 748 -3.32 12.18 26.34
CA GLY A 748 -3.05 11.72 24.98
C GLY A 748 -4.32 11.45 24.19
N THR A 749 -4.24 11.58 22.86
CA THR A 749 -5.33 11.27 21.94
C THR A 749 -4.80 10.59 20.68
N GLY A 750 -5.61 9.73 20.08
CA GLY A 750 -5.31 9.09 18.82
C GLY A 750 -6.57 8.71 18.07
N SER A 751 -6.45 8.53 16.78
CA SER A 751 -7.54 7.99 15.96
C SER A 751 -7.01 7.12 14.84
N LEU A 752 -7.81 6.14 14.44
CA LEU A 752 -7.53 5.25 13.33
C LEU A 752 -8.81 5.05 12.51
N SER A 753 -8.75 5.46 11.25
CA SER A 753 -9.81 5.14 10.29
C SER A 753 -9.66 3.70 9.84
N ILE A 754 -10.69 2.90 10.07
CA ILE A 754 -10.73 1.49 9.70
C ILE A 754 -11.94 1.21 8.80
N LYS A 755 -11.81 0.16 8.00
CA LYS A 755 -12.89 -0.37 7.18
C LYS A 755 -13.06 -1.84 7.55
N VAL A 756 -14.18 -2.16 8.19
CA VAL A 756 -14.56 -3.55 8.47
C VAL A 756 -15.32 -4.08 7.26
N GLU A 757 -14.72 -5.04 6.56
CA GLU A 757 -15.35 -5.69 5.41
C GLU A 757 -16.25 -6.83 5.86
N ASP A 758 -17.21 -7.20 5.03
CA ASP A 758 -18.07 -8.34 5.37
C ASP A 758 -17.27 -9.64 5.24
N ALA A 759 -17.53 -10.60 6.14
CA ALA A 759 -16.86 -11.89 6.10
C ALA A 759 -17.20 -12.59 4.75
N PRO A 760 -16.20 -13.10 4.01
CA PRO A 760 -16.38 -13.55 2.64
C PRO A 760 -17.32 -14.75 2.47
N TRP A 761 -17.66 -15.46 3.56
CA TRP A 761 -18.64 -16.54 3.54
C TRP A 761 -20.09 -16.05 3.45
N ARG A 762 -20.42 -14.87 3.98
CA ARG A 762 -21.78 -14.28 3.92
C ARG A 762 -22.26 -14.01 2.49
N PRO A 763 -21.51 -13.34 1.60
CA PRO A 763 -21.92 -13.15 0.22
C PRO A 763 -21.94 -14.46 -0.57
N ALA A 764 -21.04 -15.40 -0.29
CA ALA A 764 -21.07 -16.72 -0.91
C ALA A 764 -22.35 -17.50 -0.55
N ARG A 765 -22.79 -17.41 0.71
CA ARG A 765 -24.05 -18.00 1.18
C ARG A 765 -25.28 -17.32 0.59
N ALA A 766 -25.29 -15.99 0.52
CA ALA A 766 -26.38 -15.24 -0.14
C ALA A 766 -26.52 -15.58 -1.63
N LEU A 767 -25.40 -15.80 -2.34
CA LEU A 767 -25.43 -16.28 -3.72
C LEU A 767 -25.97 -17.71 -3.82
N ALA A 768 -25.56 -18.61 -2.93
CA ALA A 768 -26.10 -19.97 -2.87
C ALA A 768 -27.63 -19.96 -2.68
N ASP A 769 -28.13 -19.16 -1.73
CA ASP A 769 -29.57 -19.00 -1.47
C ASP A 769 -30.30 -18.43 -2.69
N THR A 770 -29.69 -17.48 -3.41
CA THR A 770 -30.26 -16.90 -4.63
C THR A 770 -30.43 -17.96 -5.73
N PHE A 771 -29.45 -18.85 -5.91
CA PHE A 771 -29.53 -19.94 -6.88
C PHE A 771 -30.57 -21.01 -6.47
N ILE A 772 -30.69 -21.32 -5.18
CA ILE A 772 -31.73 -22.22 -4.65
C ILE A 772 -33.12 -21.64 -4.96
N ASN A 773 -33.32 -20.35 -4.67
CA ASN A 773 -34.58 -19.67 -4.93
C ASN A 773 -34.90 -19.60 -6.43
N ALA A 774 -33.91 -19.35 -7.29
CA ALA A 774 -34.09 -19.37 -8.74
C ALA A 774 -34.48 -20.75 -9.27
N ARG A 775 -33.87 -21.82 -8.75
CA ARG A 775 -34.25 -23.21 -9.06
C ARG A 775 -35.68 -23.51 -8.63
N PHE A 776 -36.06 -23.12 -7.41
CA PHE A 776 -37.42 -23.30 -6.91
C PHE A 776 -38.44 -22.55 -7.78
N ALA A 777 -38.17 -21.28 -8.11
CA ALA A 777 -39.02 -20.48 -9.00
C ALA A 777 -39.18 -21.12 -10.39
N LEU A 778 -38.09 -21.66 -10.96
CA LEU A 778 -38.13 -22.38 -12.24
C LEU A 778 -38.97 -23.66 -12.16
N ALA A 779 -38.80 -24.46 -11.10
CA ALA A 779 -39.58 -25.68 -10.88
C ALA A 779 -41.09 -25.37 -10.74
N VAL A 780 -41.43 -24.32 -9.97
CA VAL A 780 -42.80 -23.84 -9.82
C VAL A 780 -43.38 -23.34 -11.14
N ALA A 781 -42.60 -22.60 -11.94
CA ALA A 781 -43.03 -22.13 -13.26
C ALA A 781 -43.34 -23.29 -14.22
N VAL A 782 -42.51 -24.35 -14.22
CA VAL A 782 -42.76 -25.55 -15.02
C VAL A 782 -44.01 -26.29 -14.53
N ALA A 783 -44.16 -26.47 -13.22
CA ALA A 783 -45.34 -27.11 -12.63
C ALA A 783 -46.64 -26.36 -12.96
N LEU A 784 -46.63 -25.02 -12.85
CA LEU A 784 -47.74 -24.15 -13.25
C LEU A 784 -48.06 -24.26 -14.73
N LEU A 785 -47.05 -24.28 -15.60
CA LEU A 785 -47.24 -24.40 -17.05
C LEU A 785 -47.89 -25.75 -17.41
N VAL A 786 -47.47 -26.83 -16.74
CA VAL A 786 -48.10 -28.15 -16.91
C VAL A 786 -49.53 -28.18 -16.35
N TYR A 787 -49.76 -27.58 -15.18
CA TYR A 787 -51.08 -27.52 -14.54
C TYR A 787 -52.10 -26.72 -15.37
N VAL A 788 -51.73 -25.51 -15.83
CA VAL A 788 -52.59 -24.68 -16.69
C VAL A 788 -52.92 -25.42 -17.98
N TRP A 789 -51.95 -26.13 -18.56
CA TRP A 789 -52.16 -26.90 -19.76
C TRP A 789 -53.08 -28.12 -19.53
N GLN A 790 -52.96 -28.82 -18.40
CA GLN A 790 -53.90 -29.89 -17.99
C GLN A 790 -55.32 -29.38 -17.78
N PHE A 791 -55.48 -28.25 -17.08
CA PHE A 791 -56.77 -27.66 -16.77
C PHE A 791 -57.54 -27.24 -18.04
N GLN A 792 -56.83 -26.72 -19.04
CA GLN A 792 -57.44 -26.33 -20.31
C GLN A 792 -57.81 -27.51 -21.22
N GLU A 793 -57.14 -28.67 -21.12
CA GLU A 793 -57.42 -29.84 -21.98
C GLU A 793 -58.51 -30.80 -21.44
N LYS A 794 -59.08 -30.56 -20.24
CA LYS A 794 -60.18 -31.34 -19.62
C LYS A 794 -60.05 -32.87 -19.78
N ARG A 795 -58.90 -33.46 -19.44
CA ARG A 795 -58.68 -34.92 -19.55
C ARG A 795 -58.75 -35.63 -18.20
N PRO A 796 -59.61 -36.65 -18.03
CA PRO A 796 -59.62 -37.49 -16.82
C PRO A 796 -58.59 -38.64 -16.82
N ASP A 797 -57.99 -39.00 -17.96
CA ASP A 797 -57.15 -40.21 -18.08
C ASP A 797 -55.68 -39.88 -18.37
N PHE A 798 -54.80 -40.07 -17.38
CA PHE A 798 -53.34 -39.91 -17.48
C PHE A 798 -52.66 -41.28 -17.71
N GLY A 799 -51.71 -41.37 -18.66
CA GLY A 799 -50.82 -42.55 -18.83
C GLY A 799 -51.07 -43.44 -20.05
N ARG A 800 -51.92 -43.03 -21.00
CA ARG A 800 -52.25 -43.84 -22.19
C ARG A 800 -51.51 -43.42 -23.46
N ARG A 801 -50.84 -42.25 -23.48
CA ARG A 801 -50.08 -41.77 -24.65
C ARG A 801 -48.63 -41.48 -24.26
N GLY A 802 -47.70 -41.67 -25.21
CA GLY A 802 -46.27 -41.41 -24.97
C GLY A 802 -45.94 -39.99 -24.50
N LEU A 803 -46.84 -39.03 -24.72
CA LEU A 803 -46.70 -37.65 -24.25
C LEU A 803 -47.02 -37.50 -22.74
N ASP A 804 -47.86 -38.38 -22.17
CA ASP A 804 -48.15 -38.41 -20.73
C ASP A 804 -46.93 -38.88 -19.92
N TYR A 805 -46.08 -39.74 -20.51
CA TYR A 805 -44.80 -40.16 -19.93
C TYR A 805 -43.77 -39.03 -19.92
N VAL A 806 -43.75 -38.18 -20.94
CA VAL A 806 -42.90 -36.97 -20.96
C VAL A 806 -43.37 -35.94 -19.93
N MET A 807 -44.69 -35.80 -19.74
CA MET A 807 -45.26 -34.98 -18.66
C MET A 807 -44.96 -35.55 -17.28
N ALA A 808 -45.11 -36.86 -17.08
CA ALA A 808 -44.78 -37.55 -15.83
C ALA A 808 -43.29 -37.44 -15.51
N PHE A 809 -42.42 -37.52 -16.52
CA PHE A 809 -40.99 -37.31 -16.38
C PHE A 809 -40.68 -35.85 -16.01
N ALA A 810 -41.28 -34.85 -16.68
CA ALA A 810 -41.08 -33.45 -16.36
C ALA A 810 -41.62 -33.06 -14.96
N LEU A 811 -42.79 -33.57 -14.57
CA LEU A 811 -43.36 -33.36 -13.24
C LEU A 811 -42.57 -34.13 -12.17
N GLY A 812 -42.23 -35.38 -12.42
CA GLY A 812 -41.43 -36.21 -11.51
C GLY A 812 -40.04 -35.62 -11.30
N PHE A 813 -39.40 -35.10 -12.34
CA PHE A 813 -38.11 -34.42 -12.26
C PHE A 813 -38.22 -33.06 -11.55
N ALA A 814 -39.27 -32.27 -11.82
CA ALA A 814 -39.50 -31.00 -11.12
C ALA A 814 -39.83 -31.19 -9.62
N VAL A 815 -40.64 -32.20 -9.29
CA VAL A 815 -41.00 -32.56 -7.91
C VAL A 815 -39.79 -33.16 -7.18
N GLN A 816 -39.02 -34.05 -7.81
CA GLN A 816 -37.79 -34.57 -7.22
C GLN A 816 -36.75 -33.47 -7.02
N ALA A 817 -36.64 -32.51 -7.95
CA ALA A 817 -35.78 -31.35 -7.81
C ALA A 817 -36.27 -30.36 -6.74
N ALA A 818 -37.55 -30.34 -6.39
CA ALA A 818 -38.08 -29.55 -5.27
C ALA A 818 -37.97 -30.28 -3.92
N ALA A 819 -38.17 -31.61 -3.91
CA ALA A 819 -38.23 -32.44 -2.70
C ALA A 819 -36.86 -32.87 -2.16
N THR A 820 -35.79 -32.85 -2.95
CA THR A 820 -34.44 -33.20 -2.46
C THR A 820 -33.75 -32.09 -1.66
N ASN A 821 -34.35 -30.88 -1.57
CA ASN A 821 -33.74 -29.70 -0.96
C ASN A 821 -34.66 -28.95 0.05
N LEU A 822 -35.79 -29.54 0.45
CA LEU A 822 -36.50 -29.23 1.70
C LEU A 822 -36.03 -30.22 2.75
#